data_AF-A0A8H6Z9M7-F1
#
_entry.id   AF-A0A8H6Z9M7-F1
#
_cell.length_a   1.000
_cell.length_b   1.000
_cell.length_c   1.000
_cell.angle_alpha   90.00
_cell.angle_beta   90.00
_cell.angle_gamma   90.00
#
_symmetry.space_group_name_H-M   'P 1'
#
loop_
_entity.id
_entity.type
_entity.pdbx_description
1 polymer ?
#
loop_
_entity_poly.entity_id
_entity_poly.type
_entity_poly.pdbx_seq_one_letter_code
_entity_poly.pdbx_strand_id
1 'polypeptide(L)'
;MFISHFLTFLSLFLLVNAERFVRFISTDGKEYYGDAILPANTTDAAKSTTARVVQGDILGDFTVTNEVKTIKKLLAPLPSERVRTVRMVGLNYVAHINETNATIPDWPILFYKPWTSLNTPSDPIPISPGYQNQTNFTSTMDYETELVVVMKKKAFNITDEEALDHVLGYTVGHDVSHRGWQIDRGGEPQPQYSMGKGADGWAPWGPAIVTTSIIEDPQTLNLWTKVNGVTMQNDTTANMIFGVAHLVSFFSMGTTLLPGDVIFTGTPKGVNLGKADPQWLTNGDVVEVGLENVGTCTNIFSMDPSSHGILVIPPPPHGRLFSTNLASPPISTLTCGMHFGSSSPSEAHVFIMRAAVVKFSKLSSSSTVVNVQPNHVSSMSRRMYAAIMLTQAVVITQASTVSCFFWLVDSAVVAPYTDILQRRIWMNVADDGQGLPSPCSVWFLSATAQRFVRFIATDGQEYTGDAILPAGTTDAALTKQAKVITGDILGDFQITDEVKTVKTLLAPLAPEKTRTVRCVGFNYEAHAMEVNVTIPSFPILFYKPWTALAPPIGPVPITKGYQNQTNFTSSMDYETELVVVIGKKAFNITEDVALDHVLGYAAGYDVSHRGWQIDRGGEPQPQYSMGKGADGWAPWGPAIVSTSIITDPQNLNLWTKVNGVMMQKRHYGKYDFQRGEYGSLLQVLMGITLLPGDIIYTGTPSGVQLGKANPQWLTNGDVVEVGFFLYECFIPF
;
A
#
# COMPACT_ATOMS: atom_id res chain seq x y z
N MET A 1 19.06 70.22 -16.71
CA MET A 1 17.87 69.35 -16.56
C MET A 1 18.13 67.87 -16.91
N PHE A 2 19.38 67.41 -17.08
CA PHE A 2 19.72 66.08 -17.64
C PHE A 2 20.54 65.16 -16.72
N ILE A 3 20.57 65.42 -15.40
CA ILE A 3 21.34 64.61 -14.41
C ILE A 3 20.44 63.99 -13.32
N SER A 4 19.18 64.42 -13.20
CA SER A 4 18.27 63.97 -12.13
C SER A 4 17.42 62.72 -12.46
N HIS A 5 17.56 62.14 -13.66
CA HIS A 5 16.74 61.00 -14.11
C HIS A 5 17.52 59.67 -14.25
N PHE A 6 18.80 59.64 -13.88
CA PHE A 6 19.64 58.43 -13.97
C PHE A 6 19.95 57.79 -12.60
N LEU A 7 19.42 58.36 -11.50
CA LEU A 7 19.68 57.91 -10.12
C LEU A 7 18.46 57.27 -9.44
N THR A 8 17.33 57.12 -10.14
CA THR A 8 16.07 56.55 -9.62
C THR A 8 15.71 55.18 -10.19
N PHE A 9 16.61 54.55 -10.95
CA PHE A 9 16.47 53.17 -11.46
C PHE A 9 17.62 52.24 -11.03
N LEU A 10 18.39 52.65 -10.02
CA LEU A 10 19.44 51.81 -9.40
C LEU A 10 19.13 51.50 -7.92
N SER A 11 17.84 51.32 -7.59
CA SER A 11 17.50 50.39 -6.52
C SER A 11 17.83 48.98 -7.03
N LEU A 12 19.09 48.58 -6.87
CA LEU A 12 19.48 47.18 -6.93
C LEU A 12 18.50 46.43 -6.04
N PHE A 13 17.62 45.62 -6.64
CA PHE A 13 17.10 44.48 -5.94
C PHE A 13 18.32 43.59 -5.70
N LEU A 14 18.96 43.77 -4.54
CA LEU A 14 19.73 42.70 -3.93
C LEU A 14 18.74 41.55 -3.79
N LEU A 15 18.81 40.61 -4.73
CA LEU A 15 18.08 39.36 -4.67
C LEU A 15 18.59 38.66 -3.41
N VAL A 16 17.83 38.80 -2.33
CA VAL A 16 18.05 38.03 -1.11
C VAL A 16 17.67 36.61 -1.46
N ASN A 17 18.67 35.84 -1.91
CA ASN A 17 18.52 34.41 -2.08
C ASN A 17 18.19 33.81 -0.71
N ALA A 18 17.19 32.94 -0.64
CA ALA A 18 16.88 32.23 0.59
C ALA A 18 18.04 31.30 0.96
N GLU A 19 18.43 31.32 2.23
CA GLU A 19 19.47 30.45 2.76
C GLU A 19 18.86 29.17 3.33
N ARG A 20 17.75 29.31 4.07
CA ARG A 20 17.17 28.22 4.88
C ARG A 20 15.64 28.27 4.84
N PHE A 21 15.05 27.50 3.93
CA PHE A 21 13.60 27.42 3.80
C PHE A 21 12.98 26.66 4.98
N VAL A 22 12.19 27.37 5.77
CA VAL A 22 11.29 26.79 6.78
C VAL A 22 9.84 26.91 6.32
N ARG A 23 9.04 25.91 6.69
CA ARG A 23 7.58 25.94 6.59
C ARG A 23 7.03 25.95 8.02
N PHE A 24 6.13 26.88 8.35
CA PHE A 24 5.74 27.10 9.74
C PHE A 24 4.34 27.66 9.90
N ILE A 25 3.72 27.37 11.05
CA ILE A 25 2.57 28.12 11.55
C ILE A 25 3.10 29.34 12.31
N SER A 26 2.57 30.53 12.02
CA SER A 26 2.91 31.77 12.72
C SER A 26 2.00 32.01 13.94
N THR A 27 2.33 33.03 14.73
CA THR A 27 1.53 33.47 15.89
C THR A 27 0.15 34.03 15.49
N ASP A 28 -0.02 34.47 14.25
CA ASP A 28 -1.33 34.82 13.66
C ASP A 28 -2.20 33.60 13.27
N GLY A 29 -1.67 32.38 13.44
CA GLY A 29 -2.36 31.12 13.16
C GLY A 29 -2.32 30.65 11.70
N LYS A 30 -1.66 31.38 10.79
CA LYS A 30 -1.53 30.99 9.38
C LYS A 30 -0.26 30.22 9.10
N GLU A 31 -0.28 29.39 8.06
CA GLU A 31 0.90 28.72 7.50
C GLU A 31 1.65 29.66 6.54
N TYR A 32 2.98 29.66 6.63
CA TYR A 32 3.87 30.40 5.74
C TYR A 32 5.09 29.55 5.36
N TYR A 33 5.65 29.85 4.18
CA TYR A 33 7.05 29.60 3.88
C TYR A 33 7.90 30.81 4.29
N GLY A 34 9.14 30.57 4.68
CA GLY A 34 10.07 31.66 4.98
C GLY A 34 11.53 31.26 4.95
N ASP A 35 12.39 32.27 4.92
CA ASP A 35 13.84 32.19 5.11
C ASP A 35 14.14 32.40 6.60
N ALA A 36 14.68 31.38 7.26
CA ALA A 36 14.82 31.33 8.72
C ALA A 36 15.86 32.33 9.23
N ILE A 37 15.43 33.22 10.16
CA ILE A 37 16.35 34.11 10.86
C ILE A 37 16.86 33.35 12.09
N LEU A 38 18.15 33.01 12.08
CA LEU A 38 18.78 32.26 13.16
C LEU A 38 19.19 33.17 14.32
N PRO A 39 19.14 32.70 15.57
CA PRO A 39 19.83 33.34 16.69
C PRO A 39 21.34 33.46 16.44
N ALA A 40 22.01 34.40 17.10
CA ALA A 40 23.46 34.51 17.02
C ALA A 40 24.15 33.23 17.55
N ASN A 41 25.24 32.83 16.88
CA ASN A 41 26.08 31.67 17.24
C ASN A 41 25.40 30.29 17.13
N THR A 42 24.37 30.13 16.29
CA THR A 42 23.84 28.81 15.93
C THR A 42 23.56 28.70 14.43
N THR A 43 23.70 27.48 13.90
CA THR A 43 23.27 27.10 12.55
C THR A 43 22.03 26.19 12.56
N ASP A 44 21.53 25.84 13.73
CA ASP A 44 20.34 25.00 13.91
C ASP A 44 19.04 25.79 13.68
N ALA A 45 18.39 25.54 12.54
CA ALA A 45 17.13 26.20 12.18
C ALA A 45 15.94 25.83 13.09
N ALA A 46 16.01 24.74 13.88
CA ALA A 46 15.00 24.46 14.90
C ALA A 46 15.00 25.49 16.05
N LYS A 47 16.06 26.29 16.18
CA LYS A 47 16.16 27.39 17.15
C LYS A 47 15.65 28.73 16.60
N SER A 48 15.22 28.79 15.34
CA SER A 48 14.66 30.01 14.75
C SER A 48 13.28 30.32 15.35
N THR A 49 13.11 31.54 15.83
CA THR A 49 11.83 32.06 16.34
C THR A 49 11.14 33.01 15.38
N THR A 50 11.79 33.37 14.27
CA THR A 50 11.27 34.29 13.24
C THR A 50 11.81 33.95 11.86
N ALA A 51 11.02 34.09 10.81
CA ALA A 51 11.47 33.97 9.43
C ALA A 51 11.00 35.16 8.58
N ARG A 52 11.78 35.49 7.55
CA ARG A 52 11.34 36.38 6.46
C ARG A 52 10.36 35.62 5.58
N VAL A 53 9.17 36.15 5.30
CA VAL A 53 8.16 35.48 4.49
C VAL A 53 8.67 35.30 3.06
N VAL A 54 8.56 34.08 2.54
CA VAL A 54 8.79 33.75 1.14
C VAL A 54 7.43 33.70 0.43
N GLN A 55 7.33 34.43 -0.68
CA GLN A 55 6.17 34.40 -1.57
C GLN A 55 6.51 33.64 -2.85
N GLY A 56 5.53 32.93 -3.43
CA GLY A 56 5.74 32.04 -4.58
C GLY A 56 5.98 30.59 -4.16
N ASP A 57 6.70 29.84 -4.98
CA ASP A 57 6.96 28.41 -4.80
C ASP A 57 8.46 28.12 -4.61
N ILE A 58 8.85 27.52 -3.49
CA ILE A 58 10.25 27.16 -3.22
C ILE A 58 10.80 26.04 -4.13
N LEU A 59 9.93 25.35 -4.88
CA LEU A 59 10.30 24.40 -5.94
C LEU A 59 10.26 25.03 -7.36
N GLY A 60 10.01 26.34 -7.45
CA GLY A 60 9.90 27.11 -8.69
C GLY A 60 10.28 28.57 -8.47
N ASP A 61 9.45 29.49 -8.96
CA ASP A 61 9.67 30.93 -8.80
C ASP A 61 9.21 31.42 -7.41
N PHE A 62 10.12 32.04 -6.66
CA PHE A 62 9.83 32.63 -5.34
C PHE A 62 10.53 33.98 -5.15
N THR A 63 10.18 34.69 -4.07
CA THR A 63 10.84 35.91 -3.62
C THR A 63 10.86 35.96 -2.10
N VAL A 64 12.04 36.19 -1.50
CA VAL A 64 12.18 36.50 -0.07
C VAL A 64 11.75 37.95 0.14
N THR A 65 10.76 38.16 1.02
CA THR A 65 10.26 39.50 1.33
C THR A 65 10.93 40.10 2.57
N ASN A 66 10.69 41.39 2.83
CA ASN A 66 11.08 42.04 4.08
C ASN A 66 10.04 41.84 5.21
N GLU A 67 8.93 41.15 4.97
CA GLU A 67 7.95 40.84 6.02
C GLU A 67 8.52 39.74 6.93
N VAL A 68 8.58 40.00 8.24
CA VAL A 68 9.05 39.01 9.22
C VAL A 68 7.87 38.50 10.04
N LYS A 69 7.77 37.18 10.19
CA LYS A 69 6.75 36.50 11.01
C LYS A 69 7.42 35.76 12.16
N THR A 70 6.78 35.77 13.32
CA THR A 70 7.15 34.91 14.45
C THR A 70 6.73 33.47 14.16
N ILE A 71 7.63 32.51 14.38
CA ILE A 71 7.39 31.08 14.25
C ILE A 71 6.69 30.61 15.54
N LYS A 72 5.50 30.02 15.42
CA LYS A 72 4.78 29.36 16.52
C LYS A 72 5.04 27.85 16.54
N LYS A 73 5.12 27.23 15.36
CA LYS A 73 5.43 25.80 15.17
C LYS A 73 6.10 25.59 13.81
N LEU A 74 7.22 24.89 13.78
CA LEU A 74 7.83 24.39 12.54
C LEU A 74 7.07 23.17 12.02
N LEU A 75 6.97 23.05 10.70
CA LEU A 75 6.37 21.94 9.99
C LEU A 75 7.44 21.21 9.17
N ALA A 76 7.08 20.06 8.57
CA ALA A 76 7.92 19.44 7.55
C ALA A 76 8.22 20.48 6.43
N PRO A 77 9.46 20.61 5.92
CA PRO A 77 9.81 21.67 4.97
C PRO A 77 8.96 21.70 3.69
N LEU A 78 8.45 20.56 3.25
CA LEU A 78 7.34 20.47 2.28
C LEU A 78 6.13 19.78 2.94
N PRO A 79 4.89 20.15 2.57
CA PRO A 79 3.73 19.30 2.87
C PRO A 79 3.87 17.97 2.10
N SER A 80 3.46 16.87 2.72
CA SER A 80 3.77 15.53 2.23
C SER A 80 3.14 15.23 0.86
N GLU A 81 2.05 15.91 0.48
CA GLU A 81 1.42 15.84 -0.85
C GLU A 81 2.27 16.48 -1.97
N ARG A 82 3.24 17.33 -1.62
CA ARG A 82 4.21 17.89 -2.55
C ARG A 82 5.48 17.06 -2.67
N VAL A 83 5.69 16.10 -1.77
CA VAL A 83 6.78 15.12 -1.88
C VAL A 83 6.31 13.97 -2.77
N ARG A 84 6.91 13.87 -3.96
CA ARG A 84 6.44 12.96 -5.01
C ARG A 84 6.89 11.51 -4.77
N THR A 85 8.11 11.33 -4.29
CA THR A 85 8.64 10.05 -3.82
C THR A 85 9.57 10.27 -2.63
N VAL A 86 9.66 9.27 -1.76
CA VAL A 86 10.56 9.23 -0.61
C VAL A 86 11.53 8.08 -0.84
N ARG A 87 12.69 8.37 -1.43
CA ARG A 87 13.73 7.40 -1.77
C ARG A 87 14.69 7.26 -0.59
N MET A 88 15.06 6.02 -0.26
CA MET A 88 15.95 5.71 0.85
C MET A 88 17.09 4.81 0.38
N VAL A 89 18.29 5.00 0.94
CA VAL A 89 19.49 4.23 0.58
C VAL A 89 19.91 3.32 1.73
N GLY A 90 19.71 2.01 1.55
CA GLY A 90 20.19 1.03 2.51
C GLY A 90 21.72 0.87 2.44
N LEU A 91 22.35 0.62 3.60
CA LEU A 91 23.76 0.23 3.70
C LEU A 91 24.76 1.20 3.03
N ASN A 92 24.57 2.52 3.16
CA ASN A 92 25.47 3.50 2.54
C ASN A 92 26.72 3.89 3.39
N TYR A 93 26.94 3.27 4.55
CA TYR A 93 28.08 3.57 5.43
C TYR A 93 28.85 2.31 5.77
N VAL A 94 30.16 2.29 5.47
CA VAL A 94 31.04 1.13 5.71
C VAL A 94 31.00 0.68 7.17
N ALA A 95 30.98 1.63 8.11
CA ALA A 95 30.93 1.31 9.54
C ALA A 95 29.61 0.67 9.98
N HIS A 96 28.49 1.02 9.34
CA HIS A 96 27.16 0.46 9.61
C HIS A 96 27.00 -0.94 8.98
N ILE A 97 27.58 -1.14 7.79
CA ILE A 97 27.69 -2.47 7.17
C ILE A 97 28.49 -3.43 8.08
N ASN A 98 29.62 -2.95 8.61
CA ASN A 98 30.49 -3.77 9.47
C ASN A 98 29.83 -4.13 10.82
N GLU A 99 29.07 -3.24 11.47
CA GLU A 99 28.37 -3.57 12.73
C GLU A 99 27.19 -4.54 12.51
N THR A 100 26.59 -4.54 11.32
CA THR A 100 25.48 -5.44 10.97
C THR A 100 25.94 -6.76 10.31
N ASN A 101 27.26 -6.93 10.11
CA ASN A 101 27.86 -8.04 9.34
C ASN A 101 27.29 -8.19 7.92
N ALA A 102 26.85 -7.09 7.31
CA ALA A 102 26.40 -7.08 5.93
C ALA A 102 27.59 -7.06 4.94
N THR A 103 27.31 -7.32 3.67
CA THR A 103 28.30 -7.15 2.59
C THR A 103 28.27 -5.69 2.10
N ILE A 104 29.45 -5.11 1.83
CA ILE A 104 29.55 -3.79 1.20
C ILE A 104 28.96 -3.91 -0.22
N PRO A 105 27.91 -3.15 -0.58
CA PRO A 105 27.31 -3.26 -1.89
C PRO A 105 28.14 -2.50 -2.94
N ASP A 106 28.30 -3.08 -4.12
CA ASP A 106 28.92 -2.40 -5.28
C ASP A 106 28.07 -1.25 -5.85
N TRP A 107 26.79 -1.20 -5.47
CA TRP A 107 25.81 -0.26 -6.01
C TRP A 107 24.80 0.22 -4.96
N PRO A 108 24.22 1.44 -5.10
CA PRO A 108 23.17 1.92 -4.20
C PRO A 108 21.97 0.96 -4.08
N ILE A 109 21.61 0.62 -2.83
CA ILE A 109 20.43 -0.19 -2.49
C ILE A 109 19.23 0.75 -2.28
N LEU A 110 18.40 0.87 -3.31
CA LEU A 110 17.19 1.69 -3.27
C LEU A 110 16.00 0.96 -2.63
N PHE A 111 15.35 1.60 -1.67
CA PHE A 111 13.96 1.31 -1.31
C PHE A 111 13.16 2.61 -1.17
N TYR A 112 11.86 2.47 -0.97
CA TYR A 112 10.95 3.60 -0.83
C TYR A 112 10.18 3.50 0.49
N LYS A 113 9.86 4.65 1.08
CA LYS A 113 8.78 4.77 2.08
C LYS A 113 7.56 5.43 1.42
N PRO A 114 6.33 5.17 1.87
CA PRO A 114 5.18 5.94 1.40
C PRO A 114 5.28 7.37 1.94
N TRP A 115 4.72 8.33 1.20
CA TRP A 115 4.69 9.74 1.59
C TRP A 115 3.95 9.98 2.93
N THR A 116 3.06 9.07 3.35
CA THR A 116 2.40 9.09 4.66
C THR A 116 3.36 8.83 5.83
N SER A 117 4.54 8.25 5.57
CA SER A 117 5.58 8.11 6.58
C SER A 117 6.22 9.46 6.94
N LEU A 118 6.16 10.48 6.08
CA LEU A 118 6.77 11.78 6.35
C LEU A 118 6.11 12.45 7.56
N ASN A 119 6.94 12.90 8.51
CA ASN A 119 6.50 13.59 9.72
C ASN A 119 7.17 14.96 9.85
N THR A 120 6.67 15.81 10.75
CA THR A 120 7.27 17.12 11.02
C THR A 120 8.49 17.00 11.94
N PRO A 121 9.32 18.07 12.08
CA PRO A 121 10.50 18.05 12.93
C PRO A 121 10.25 17.84 14.42
N SER A 122 8.99 17.94 14.87
CA SER A 122 8.66 17.94 16.31
C SER A 122 7.38 17.21 16.69
N ASP A 123 6.57 16.74 15.74
CA ASP A 123 5.34 16.00 16.07
C ASP A 123 5.67 14.58 16.56
N PRO A 124 4.81 13.96 17.40
CA PRO A 124 5.02 12.59 17.84
C PRO A 124 5.14 11.61 16.67
N ILE A 125 5.99 10.59 16.84
CA ILE A 125 6.03 9.43 15.96
C ILE A 125 4.99 8.44 16.48
N PRO A 126 3.91 8.15 15.72
CA PRO A 126 2.86 7.26 16.18
C PRO A 126 3.34 5.80 16.14
N ILE A 127 2.92 5.03 17.13
CA ILE A 127 3.18 3.61 17.21
C ILE A 127 1.84 2.88 17.26
N SER A 128 1.51 2.16 16.19
CA SER A 128 0.37 1.27 16.19
C SER A 128 0.64 0.04 17.06
N PRO A 129 -0.35 -0.53 17.77
CA PRO A 129 -0.20 -1.75 18.57
C PRO A 129 0.34 -2.93 17.76
N GLY A 130 0.04 -3.01 16.46
CA GLY A 130 0.61 -3.98 15.54
C GLY A 130 2.15 -3.93 15.40
N TYR A 131 2.81 -2.85 15.82
CA TYR A 131 4.26 -2.73 15.87
C TYR A 131 4.85 -2.92 17.30
N GLN A 132 4.03 -3.08 18.35
CA GLN A 132 4.51 -3.33 19.71
C GLN A 132 4.07 -4.68 20.30
N ASN A 133 2.80 -5.04 20.13
CA ASN A 133 2.20 -6.24 20.69
C ASN A 133 2.27 -7.38 19.67
N GLN A 134 3.44 -7.98 19.54
CA GLN A 134 3.67 -9.14 18.68
C GLN A 134 3.78 -10.41 19.52
N THR A 135 3.03 -11.45 19.14
CA THR A 135 2.92 -12.71 19.90
C THR A 135 4.07 -13.68 19.62
N ASN A 136 4.78 -13.48 18.50
CA ASN A 136 5.83 -14.37 17.99
C ASN A 136 7.23 -13.71 17.86
N PHE A 137 7.36 -12.39 18.01
CA PHE A 137 8.65 -11.69 18.07
C PHE A 137 8.55 -10.41 18.92
N THR A 138 9.68 -9.89 19.41
CA THR A 138 9.71 -8.66 20.23
C THR A 138 9.66 -7.41 19.34
N SER A 139 9.07 -6.32 19.85
CA SER A 139 9.27 -4.99 19.25
C SER A 139 10.76 -4.68 19.13
N THR A 140 11.18 -4.26 17.94
CA THR A 140 12.59 -4.01 17.59
C THR A 140 12.69 -2.69 16.84
N MET A 141 12.05 -1.66 17.40
CA MET A 141 12.05 -0.30 16.87
C MET A 141 13.40 0.39 17.10
N ASP A 142 13.88 1.10 16.08
CA ASP A 142 15.25 1.59 15.96
C ASP A 142 15.27 2.97 15.30
N TYR A 143 16.36 3.71 15.52
CA TYR A 143 16.60 5.06 15.00
C TYR A 143 17.71 5.06 13.96
N GLU A 144 17.60 5.98 13.00
CA GLU A 144 18.53 6.14 11.88
C GLU A 144 18.57 7.62 11.49
N THR A 145 19.65 8.34 11.81
CA THR A 145 19.85 9.74 11.35
C THR A 145 20.43 9.75 9.94
N GLU A 146 19.81 10.51 9.05
CA GLU A 146 20.24 10.59 7.64
C GLU A 146 20.29 12.04 7.14
N LEU A 147 21.25 12.30 6.26
CA LEU A 147 21.19 13.44 5.34
C LEU A 147 20.04 13.20 4.36
N VAL A 148 19.25 14.24 4.09
CA VAL A 148 18.16 14.20 3.12
C VAL A 148 18.39 15.26 2.05
N VAL A 149 18.45 14.81 0.81
CA VAL A 149 18.56 15.64 -0.40
C VAL A 149 17.15 15.99 -0.87
N VAL A 150 16.89 17.25 -1.21
CA VAL A 150 15.62 17.69 -1.81
C VAL A 150 15.85 18.14 -3.25
N MET A 151 15.10 17.60 -4.20
CA MET A 151 15.24 17.92 -5.63
C MET A 151 14.50 19.22 -6.00
N LYS A 152 15.12 20.10 -6.81
CA LYS A 152 14.49 21.30 -7.40
C LYS A 152 14.14 21.18 -8.89
N LYS A 153 14.79 20.26 -9.62
CA LYS A 153 14.73 20.20 -11.08
C LYS A 153 14.60 18.76 -11.56
N LYS A 154 13.82 18.53 -12.62
CA LYS A 154 13.68 17.22 -13.24
C LYS A 154 15.06 16.65 -13.64
N ALA A 155 15.41 15.45 -13.18
CA ALA A 155 16.61 14.71 -13.61
C ALA A 155 16.20 13.39 -14.28
N PHE A 156 16.90 13.00 -15.35
CA PHE A 156 16.69 11.72 -16.06
C PHE A 156 17.92 11.38 -16.91
N ASN A 157 18.65 10.32 -16.55
CA ASN A 157 19.96 9.93 -17.08
C ASN A 157 20.97 11.09 -17.12
N ILE A 158 21.07 11.87 -16.05
CA ILE A 158 22.09 12.91 -15.88
C ILE A 158 23.39 12.30 -15.33
N THR A 159 24.50 13.03 -15.44
CA THR A 159 25.80 12.59 -14.87
C THR A 159 26.00 13.07 -13.42
N ASP A 160 27.04 12.55 -12.76
CA ASP A 160 27.44 12.94 -11.40
C ASP A 160 27.82 14.44 -11.34
N GLU A 161 28.41 15.00 -12.41
CA GLU A 161 28.75 16.43 -12.51
C GLU A 161 27.50 17.33 -12.61
N GLU A 162 26.43 16.84 -13.25
CA GLU A 162 25.16 17.56 -13.39
C GLU A 162 24.27 17.45 -12.13
N ALA A 163 24.59 16.53 -11.21
CA ALA A 163 23.71 16.12 -10.13
C ALA A 163 23.31 17.24 -9.16
N LEU A 164 24.29 18.03 -8.68
CA LEU A 164 24.03 19.07 -7.66
C LEU A 164 23.25 20.27 -8.23
N ASP A 165 23.32 20.53 -9.53
CA ASP A 165 22.49 21.53 -10.22
C ASP A 165 20.99 21.18 -10.17
N HIS A 166 20.65 19.92 -9.86
CA HIS A 166 19.26 19.46 -9.73
C HIS A 166 18.75 19.44 -8.27
N VAL A 167 19.62 19.72 -7.29
CA VAL A 167 19.32 19.73 -5.85
C VAL A 167 18.91 21.14 -5.38
N LEU A 168 17.83 21.25 -4.61
CA LEU A 168 17.42 22.48 -3.92
C LEU A 168 18.36 22.80 -2.76
N GLY A 169 18.66 21.77 -1.98
CA GLY A 169 19.38 21.85 -0.73
C GLY A 169 19.20 20.59 0.10
N TYR A 170 19.58 20.70 1.37
CA TYR A 170 19.75 19.58 2.29
C TYR A 170 19.00 19.81 3.60
N THR A 171 18.64 18.72 4.25
CA THR A 171 17.91 18.72 5.52
C THR A 171 18.24 17.43 6.30
N VAL A 172 17.91 17.33 7.60
CA VAL A 172 18.04 16.07 8.36
C VAL A 172 16.75 15.25 8.29
N GLY A 173 16.88 13.94 8.29
CA GLY A 173 15.79 12.97 8.35
C GLY A 173 16.04 11.87 9.38
N HIS A 174 14.95 11.20 9.79
CA HIS A 174 14.97 10.09 10.73
C HIS A 174 14.29 8.86 10.09
N ASP A 175 15.04 7.87 9.61
CA ASP A 175 14.47 6.64 9.01
C ASP A 175 14.09 5.60 10.07
N VAL A 176 13.01 5.89 10.81
CA VAL A 176 12.48 4.99 11.85
C VAL A 176 12.22 3.61 11.27
N SER A 177 12.77 2.61 11.93
CA SER A 177 12.86 1.23 11.44
C SER A 177 12.43 0.24 12.51
N HIS A 178 11.78 -0.85 12.12
CA HIS A 178 11.45 -1.97 12.99
C HIS A 178 12.05 -3.25 12.44
N ARG A 179 13.09 -3.77 13.11
CA ARG A 179 13.96 -4.83 12.57
C ARG A 179 13.24 -6.15 12.35
N GLY A 180 12.29 -6.52 13.20
CA GLY A 180 11.45 -7.70 13.03
C GLY A 180 10.63 -7.68 11.74
N TRP A 181 9.93 -6.57 11.46
CA TRP A 181 9.18 -6.39 10.21
C TRP A 181 10.07 -6.16 8.98
N GLN A 182 11.32 -5.71 9.16
CA GLN A 182 12.29 -5.39 8.10
C GLN A 182 13.15 -6.59 7.67
N ILE A 183 13.59 -7.43 8.62
CA ILE A 183 14.67 -8.41 8.43
C ILE A 183 14.22 -9.83 8.79
N ASP A 184 13.64 -10.05 9.97
CA ASP A 184 13.26 -11.39 10.45
C ASP A 184 12.06 -11.37 11.40
N ARG A 185 10.96 -12.02 11.01
CA ARG A 185 9.71 -12.13 11.79
C ARG A 185 9.67 -13.35 12.71
N GLY A 186 10.78 -13.62 13.41
CA GLY A 186 10.89 -14.73 14.36
C GLY A 186 11.24 -16.07 13.71
N GLY A 187 12.19 -16.08 12.77
CA GLY A 187 12.61 -17.23 11.98
C GLY A 187 12.17 -17.19 10.51
N GLU A 188 11.61 -16.07 10.04
CA GLU A 188 11.17 -15.85 8.67
C GLU A 188 11.84 -14.60 8.06
N PRO A 189 12.95 -14.78 7.33
CA PRO A 189 13.67 -13.70 6.67
C PRO A 189 12.79 -12.90 5.70
N GLN A 190 12.84 -11.58 5.81
CA GLN A 190 12.05 -10.64 5.02
C GLN A 190 12.90 -10.05 3.90
N PRO A 191 12.55 -10.26 2.62
CA PRO A 191 13.39 -9.80 1.53
C PRO A 191 13.21 -8.31 1.20
N GLN A 192 12.20 -7.59 1.71
CA GLN A 192 11.99 -6.16 1.38
C GLN A 192 11.80 -5.31 2.66
N TYR A 193 12.46 -4.16 2.74
CA TYR A 193 12.47 -3.33 3.96
C TYR A 193 11.17 -2.54 4.20
N SER A 194 10.35 -2.39 3.16
CA SER A 194 9.13 -1.58 3.12
C SER A 194 8.19 -1.75 4.31
N MET A 195 7.97 -2.99 4.78
CA MET A 195 7.06 -3.29 5.90
C MET A 195 7.59 -2.81 7.25
N GLY A 196 8.91 -2.93 7.45
CA GLY A 196 9.56 -2.51 8.69
C GLY A 196 9.92 -1.04 8.75
N LYS A 197 9.76 -0.28 7.66
CA LYS A 197 10.06 1.16 7.63
C LYS A 197 8.83 2.02 7.34
N GLY A 198 7.91 1.56 6.51
CA GLY A 198 6.90 2.40 5.84
C GLY A 198 5.68 2.86 6.64
N ALA A 199 5.64 2.72 7.97
CA ALA A 199 4.51 3.17 8.78
C ALA A 199 4.32 4.70 8.78
N ASP A 200 3.12 5.16 9.10
CA ASP A 200 2.79 6.59 9.10
C ASP A 200 3.64 7.36 10.13
N GLY A 201 4.15 8.53 9.75
CA GLY A 201 4.98 9.36 10.61
C GLY A 201 6.39 8.82 10.95
N TRP A 202 6.85 7.72 10.33
CA TRP A 202 8.16 7.08 10.56
C TRP A 202 9.32 7.65 9.71
N ALA A 203 9.13 8.79 9.06
CA ALA A 203 10.17 9.58 8.41
C ALA A 203 10.06 11.09 8.80
N PRO A 204 10.25 11.47 10.07
CA PRO A 204 10.44 12.87 10.44
C PRO A 204 11.58 13.51 9.67
N TRP A 205 11.39 14.75 9.21
CA TRP A 205 12.41 15.49 8.47
C TRP A 205 12.25 17.00 8.58
N GLY A 206 13.37 17.71 8.42
CA GLY A 206 13.51 19.16 8.59
C GLY A 206 14.78 19.50 9.37
N PRO A 207 14.81 20.55 10.20
CA PRO A 207 13.78 21.59 10.40
C PRO A 207 13.64 22.56 9.23
N ALA A 208 14.64 22.63 8.34
CA ALA A 208 14.68 23.54 7.20
C ALA A 208 15.40 22.87 6.01
N ILE A 209 15.09 23.29 4.79
CA ILE A 209 15.92 22.98 3.62
C ILE A 209 16.98 24.08 3.50
N VAL A 210 18.24 23.74 3.72
CA VAL A 210 19.38 24.65 3.59
C VAL A 210 19.92 24.56 2.17
N THR A 211 19.98 25.69 1.47
CA THR A 211 20.24 25.70 0.02
C THR A 211 21.69 25.35 -0.34
N THR A 212 21.90 24.89 -1.57
CA THR A 212 23.23 24.51 -2.08
C THR A 212 24.25 25.68 -2.13
N SER A 213 23.81 26.93 -1.95
CA SER A 213 24.67 28.11 -1.79
C SER A 213 25.19 28.33 -0.36
N ILE A 214 24.73 27.52 0.60
CA ILE A 214 25.18 27.53 2.01
C ILE A 214 25.92 26.23 2.34
N ILE A 215 25.48 25.11 1.76
CA ILE A 215 26.15 23.82 1.81
C ILE A 215 26.56 23.49 0.37
N GLU A 216 27.77 23.89 -0.01
CA GLU A 216 28.30 23.65 -1.36
C GLU A 216 28.71 22.19 -1.55
N ASP A 217 29.37 21.60 -0.55
CA ASP A 217 29.71 20.16 -0.49
C ASP A 217 28.86 19.45 0.59
N PRO A 218 27.92 18.58 0.21
CA PRO A 218 27.11 17.83 1.17
C PRO A 218 27.88 16.73 1.91
N GLN A 219 29.12 16.39 1.50
CA GLN A 219 29.91 15.35 2.15
C GLN A 219 30.75 15.86 3.32
N THR A 220 30.75 17.16 3.66
CA THR A 220 31.54 17.70 4.79
C THR A 220 30.77 17.82 6.11
N LEU A 221 29.54 17.33 6.20
CA LEU A 221 28.65 17.55 7.34
C LEU A 221 28.81 16.46 8.42
N ASN A 222 28.79 16.86 9.70
CA ASN A 222 28.60 15.91 10.80
C ASN A 222 27.10 15.63 11.03
N LEU A 223 26.76 14.39 11.42
CA LEU A 223 25.39 13.98 11.75
C LEU A 223 25.35 13.09 13.01
N TRP A 224 24.27 13.22 13.78
CA TRP A 224 24.14 12.55 15.09
C TRP A 224 22.71 12.12 15.41
N THR A 225 22.62 11.19 16.37
CA THR A 225 21.37 10.77 17.03
C THR A 225 21.57 10.74 18.53
N LYS A 226 20.61 11.29 19.28
CA LYS A 226 20.49 11.12 20.73
C LYS A 226 19.15 10.47 21.05
N VAL A 227 19.14 9.54 21.99
CA VAL A 227 17.93 8.94 22.57
C VAL A 227 17.89 9.31 24.05
N ASN A 228 16.82 9.97 24.49
CA ASN A 228 16.66 10.49 25.86
C ASN A 228 17.87 11.33 26.33
N GLY A 229 18.47 12.10 25.41
CA GLY A 229 19.65 12.94 25.64
C GLY A 229 21.00 12.22 25.55
N VAL A 230 21.02 10.88 25.47
CA VAL A 230 22.25 10.08 25.32
C VAL A 230 22.60 9.91 23.85
N THR A 231 23.80 10.34 23.43
CA THR A 231 24.29 10.16 22.06
C THR A 231 24.47 8.68 21.72
N MET A 232 23.81 8.23 20.65
CA MET A 232 23.88 6.87 20.11
C MET A 232 24.63 6.79 18.78
N GLN A 233 24.49 7.81 17.94
CA GLN A 233 25.20 7.95 16.65
C GLN A 233 25.91 9.30 16.61
N ASN A 234 27.12 9.33 16.06
CA ASN A 234 27.91 10.55 15.82
C ASN A 234 28.96 10.21 14.75
N ASP A 235 28.79 10.74 13.54
CA ASP A 235 29.58 10.40 12.36
C ASP A 235 29.62 11.59 11.38
N THR A 236 30.17 11.38 10.18
CA THR A 236 30.20 12.39 9.10
C THR A 236 29.74 11.81 7.77
N THR A 237 29.06 12.63 6.97
CA THR A 237 28.66 12.35 5.59
C THR A 237 29.85 12.00 4.67
N ALA A 238 31.08 12.34 5.05
CA ALA A 238 32.29 11.93 4.33
C ALA A 238 32.50 10.41 4.31
N ASN A 239 31.87 9.67 5.23
CA ASN A 239 31.94 8.22 5.35
C ASN A 239 30.87 7.46 4.55
N MET A 240 30.09 8.16 3.71
CA MET A 240 29.21 7.51 2.73
C MET A 240 30.02 6.77 1.66
N ILE A 241 29.54 5.61 1.25
CA ILE A 241 30.08 4.85 0.11
C ILE A 241 29.69 5.54 -1.20
N PHE A 242 28.42 5.93 -1.31
CA PHE A 242 27.85 6.66 -2.44
C PHE A 242 27.45 8.06 -1.97
N GLY A 243 28.24 9.08 -2.36
CA GLY A 243 27.93 10.48 -2.07
C GLY A 243 26.71 11.00 -2.86
N VAL A 244 26.18 12.15 -2.47
CA VAL A 244 24.94 12.73 -3.02
C VAL A 244 24.93 12.82 -4.54
N ALA A 245 26.02 13.31 -5.15
CA ALA A 245 26.11 13.47 -6.60
C ALA A 245 25.89 12.14 -7.33
N HIS A 246 26.55 11.08 -6.85
CA HIS A 246 26.41 9.74 -7.39
C HIS A 246 25.00 9.18 -7.17
N LEU A 247 24.41 9.34 -5.98
CA LEU A 247 23.05 8.87 -5.69
C LEU A 247 22.00 9.52 -6.62
N VAL A 248 22.10 10.84 -6.84
CA VAL A 248 21.18 11.60 -7.71
C VAL A 248 21.35 11.17 -9.18
N SER A 249 22.58 11.08 -9.66
CA SER A 249 22.92 10.56 -11.00
C SER A 249 22.38 9.15 -11.22
N PHE A 250 22.74 8.22 -10.33
CA PHE A 250 22.37 6.81 -10.38
C PHE A 250 20.86 6.57 -10.30
N PHE A 251 20.14 7.26 -9.41
CA PHE A 251 18.67 7.14 -9.34
C PHE A 251 17.94 7.89 -10.46
N SER A 252 18.60 8.78 -11.20
CA SER A 252 18.05 9.35 -12.44
C SER A 252 18.10 8.35 -13.61
N MET A 253 18.85 7.25 -13.48
CA MET A 253 19.00 6.25 -14.53
C MET A 253 17.65 5.56 -14.80
N GLY A 254 17.12 5.71 -16.01
CA GLY A 254 15.84 5.11 -16.43
C GLY A 254 14.59 5.55 -15.63
N THR A 255 14.75 6.35 -14.58
CA THR A 255 13.70 6.76 -13.65
C THR A 255 13.77 8.28 -13.50
N THR A 256 12.67 8.99 -13.72
CA THR A 256 12.68 10.45 -13.55
C THR A 256 12.71 10.82 -12.05
N LEU A 257 13.66 11.66 -11.65
CA LEU A 257 13.57 12.44 -10.40
C LEU A 257 12.86 13.76 -10.69
N LEU A 258 11.96 14.21 -9.81
CA LEU A 258 11.14 15.41 -9.99
C LEU A 258 11.35 16.44 -8.88
N PRO A 259 11.03 17.73 -9.11
CA PRO A 259 11.01 18.73 -8.04
C PRO A 259 10.13 18.27 -6.87
N GLY A 260 10.67 18.32 -5.66
CA GLY A 260 10.01 17.82 -4.45
C GLY A 260 10.22 16.34 -4.16
N ASP A 261 10.88 15.55 -5.02
CA ASP A 261 11.42 14.26 -4.60
C ASP A 261 12.48 14.45 -3.50
N VAL A 262 12.51 13.51 -2.56
CA VAL A 262 13.52 13.47 -1.49
C VAL A 262 14.30 12.16 -1.49
N ILE A 263 15.58 12.23 -1.18
CA ILE A 263 16.48 11.08 -1.06
C ILE A 263 17.13 11.12 0.33
N PHE A 264 16.76 10.18 1.21
CA PHE A 264 17.47 9.93 2.47
C PHE A 264 18.66 9.01 2.14
N THR A 265 19.86 9.43 2.51
CA THR A 265 21.12 8.91 1.93
C THR A 265 21.76 7.75 2.71
N GLY A 266 21.06 7.14 3.65
CA GLY A 266 21.58 6.11 4.55
C GLY A 266 22.09 6.64 5.89
N THR A 267 22.07 5.76 6.89
CA THR A 267 22.46 6.01 8.28
C THR A 267 23.89 5.54 8.60
N PRO A 268 24.62 6.26 9.48
CA PRO A 268 25.90 5.79 10.03
C PRO A 268 25.69 4.68 11.07
N LYS A 269 26.81 4.18 11.62
CA LYS A 269 26.80 3.15 12.66
C LYS A 269 26.16 3.63 13.99
N GLY A 270 25.90 2.70 14.91
CA GLY A 270 25.41 2.98 16.26
C GLY A 270 23.92 2.78 16.46
N VAL A 271 23.21 2.30 15.44
CA VAL A 271 21.81 1.86 15.56
C VAL A 271 21.71 0.68 16.54
N ASN A 272 20.52 0.38 17.08
CA ASN A 272 20.39 -0.72 18.02
C ASN A 272 20.67 -2.10 17.39
N LEU A 273 20.34 -2.31 16.12
CA LEU A 273 20.63 -3.56 15.39
C LEU A 273 22.11 -3.98 15.44
N GLY A 274 23.05 -3.03 15.47
CA GLY A 274 24.50 -3.29 15.52
C GLY A 274 25.06 -3.59 16.92
N LYS A 275 24.22 -3.61 17.96
CA LYS A 275 24.65 -3.76 19.37
C LYS A 275 24.49 -5.20 19.85
N ALA A 276 25.43 -5.65 20.68
CA ALA A 276 25.34 -6.94 21.37
C ALA A 276 24.12 -7.01 22.30
N ASP A 277 23.84 -5.92 23.04
CA ASP A 277 22.70 -5.78 23.95
C ASP A 277 21.80 -4.61 23.48
N PRO A 278 20.92 -4.81 22.48
CA PRO A 278 20.13 -3.74 21.89
C PRO A 278 19.07 -3.18 22.86
N GLN A 279 18.95 -1.85 22.90
CA GLN A 279 17.96 -1.12 23.70
C GLN A 279 16.93 -0.47 22.76
N TRP A 280 15.96 -1.28 22.31
CA TRP A 280 14.95 -0.89 21.34
C TRP A 280 14.07 0.27 21.83
N LEU A 281 13.60 1.10 20.88
CA LEU A 281 12.71 2.22 21.15
C LEU A 281 11.33 1.74 21.61
N THR A 282 10.76 2.49 22.55
CA THR A 282 9.48 2.21 23.20
C THR A 282 8.62 3.47 23.32
N ASN A 283 7.37 3.31 23.74
CA ASN A 283 6.50 4.47 24.00
C ASN A 283 7.05 5.35 25.13
N GLY A 284 7.26 6.62 24.83
CA GLY A 284 7.79 7.64 25.74
C GLY A 284 9.22 8.07 25.41
N ASP A 285 9.96 7.31 24.60
CA ASP A 285 11.32 7.67 24.21
C ASP A 285 11.34 8.91 23.32
N VAL A 286 12.31 9.79 23.57
CA VAL A 286 12.54 11.02 22.79
C VAL A 286 13.81 10.83 21.97
N VAL A 287 13.69 10.96 20.65
CA VAL A 287 14.83 10.87 19.73
C VAL A 287 15.08 12.24 19.09
N GLU A 288 16.32 12.72 19.23
CA GLU A 288 16.85 13.88 18.51
C GLU A 288 17.79 13.38 17.42
N VAL A 289 17.46 13.61 16.14
CA VAL A 289 18.41 13.49 15.02
C VAL A 289 18.88 14.89 14.62
N GLY A 290 20.13 15.02 14.19
CA GLY A 290 20.68 16.30 13.78
C GLY A 290 21.75 16.20 12.70
N LEU A 291 21.85 17.28 11.94
CA LEU A 291 22.81 17.48 10.86
C LEU A 291 23.42 18.88 11.00
N GLU A 292 24.74 18.95 10.87
CA GLU A 292 25.51 20.18 10.93
C GLU A 292 25.04 21.19 9.87
N ASN A 293 25.11 22.48 10.20
CA ASN A 293 24.66 23.60 9.36
C ASN A 293 23.16 23.64 8.99
N VAL A 294 22.38 22.64 9.42
CA VAL A 294 20.94 22.51 9.20
C VAL A 294 20.14 22.62 10.50
N GLY A 295 20.43 21.75 11.48
CA GLY A 295 19.68 21.67 12.74
C GLY A 295 19.14 20.29 13.09
N THR A 296 18.13 20.25 13.96
CA THR A 296 17.61 19.00 14.56
C THR A 296 16.13 18.76 14.32
N CYS A 297 15.75 17.49 14.19
CA CYS A 297 14.39 17.01 14.46
C CYS A 297 14.37 16.35 15.84
N THR A 298 13.32 16.57 16.65
CA THR A 298 13.18 15.99 17.99
C THR A 298 11.76 15.51 18.19
N ASN A 299 11.57 14.19 18.13
CA ASN A 299 10.25 13.57 18.12
C ASN A 299 10.11 12.62 19.32
N ILE A 300 8.92 12.59 19.92
CA ILE A 300 8.55 11.62 20.97
C ILE A 300 7.82 10.42 20.35
N PHE A 301 8.22 9.22 20.74
CA PHE A 301 7.58 7.96 20.38
C PHE A 301 6.31 7.78 21.21
N SER A 302 5.14 7.67 20.56
CA SER A 302 3.84 7.71 21.25
C SER A 302 2.86 6.68 20.70
N MET A 303 2.21 5.93 21.59
CA MET A 303 1.12 5.02 21.20
C MET A 303 -0.02 5.78 20.55
N ASP A 304 -0.45 5.31 19.38
CA ASP A 304 -1.56 5.89 18.64
C ASP A 304 -2.88 5.72 19.42
N PRO A 305 -3.53 6.80 19.90
CA PRO A 305 -4.77 6.68 20.67
C PRO A 305 -5.96 6.22 19.80
N SER A 306 -5.87 6.28 18.47
CA SER A 306 -6.93 5.83 17.57
C SER A 306 -7.00 4.29 17.44
N SER A 307 -6.00 3.56 17.94
CA SER A 307 -5.91 2.11 17.81
C SER A 307 -6.66 1.30 18.89
N HIS A 308 -7.44 1.94 19.76
CA HIS A 308 -8.22 1.27 20.82
C HIS A 308 -9.40 0.49 20.23
N GLY A 309 -9.16 -0.73 19.75
CA GLY A 309 -10.24 -1.60 19.26
C GLY A 309 -9.79 -2.96 18.71
N ILE A 310 -8.60 -3.07 18.14
CA ILE A 310 -8.06 -4.36 17.67
C ILE A 310 -7.40 -5.07 18.86
N LEU A 311 -8.22 -5.78 19.64
CA LEU A 311 -7.70 -6.86 20.46
C LEU A 311 -7.24 -7.97 19.50
N VAL A 312 -5.92 -8.09 19.33
CA VAL A 312 -5.32 -9.22 18.64
C VAL A 312 -5.57 -10.46 19.50
N ILE A 313 -6.62 -11.21 19.17
CA ILE A 313 -6.93 -12.48 19.82
C ILE A 313 -6.04 -13.55 19.18
N PRO A 314 -5.03 -14.11 19.88
CA PRO A 314 -4.30 -15.24 19.35
C PRO A 314 -5.27 -16.42 19.18
N PRO A 315 -5.24 -17.16 18.06
CA PRO A 315 -6.09 -18.32 17.89
C PRO A 315 -5.69 -19.44 18.86
N PRO A 316 -6.59 -20.40 19.13
CA PRO A 316 -6.23 -21.60 19.87
C PRO A 316 -5.15 -22.39 19.11
N PRO A 317 -4.22 -23.05 19.80
CA PRO A 317 -3.08 -23.71 19.17
C PRO A 317 -3.53 -24.77 18.17
N HIS A 318 -3.04 -24.66 16.93
CA HIS A 318 -3.29 -25.65 15.89
C HIS A 318 -2.76 -27.03 16.31
N GLY A 319 -3.67 -27.98 16.50
CA GLY A 319 -3.32 -29.38 16.71
C GLY A 319 -2.57 -29.91 15.48
N ARG A 320 -1.26 -30.14 15.62
CA ARG A 320 -0.45 -30.81 14.60
C ARG A 320 -1.03 -32.21 14.36
N LEU A 321 -1.60 -32.43 13.18
CA LEU A 321 -1.86 -33.78 12.68
C LEU A 321 -0.52 -34.44 12.34
N PHE A 322 0.10 -35.04 13.36
CA PHE A 322 1.24 -35.92 13.16
C PHE A 322 0.78 -37.15 12.36
N SER A 323 1.28 -37.27 11.13
CA SER A 323 1.24 -38.54 10.38
C SER A 323 2.22 -39.51 11.04
N THR A 324 1.73 -40.33 11.98
CA THR A 324 2.45 -41.48 12.48
C THR A 324 1.90 -42.76 11.88
N ASN A 325 2.72 -43.46 11.10
CA ASN A 325 2.46 -44.85 10.71
C ASN A 325 2.57 -45.72 11.97
N LEU A 326 1.43 -46.00 12.61
CA LEU A 326 1.33 -46.96 13.71
C LEU A 326 0.26 -48.00 13.38
N ALA A 327 0.70 -49.25 13.30
CA ALA A 327 -0.18 -50.41 13.10
C ALA A 327 -1.11 -50.60 14.31
N SER A 328 -2.35 -50.99 14.05
CA SER A 328 -3.41 -51.09 15.06
C SER A 328 -3.21 -52.25 16.04
N PRO A 329 -3.26 -52.00 17.36
CA PRO A 329 -3.58 -53.00 18.38
C PRO A 329 -5.10 -52.98 18.72
N PRO A 330 -5.64 -54.03 19.38
CA PRO A 330 -7.07 -54.24 19.48
C PRO A 330 -7.79 -53.36 20.52
N ILE A 331 -9.10 -53.21 20.31
CA ILE A 331 -10.03 -52.45 21.16
C ILE A 331 -10.09 -53.06 22.56
N SER A 332 -9.86 -52.24 23.59
CA SER A 332 -10.26 -52.53 24.97
C SER A 332 -11.02 -51.34 25.56
N THR A 333 -12.03 -51.64 26.38
CA THR A 333 -12.96 -50.67 26.96
C THR A 333 -12.32 -49.84 28.06
N LEU A 334 -12.43 -48.51 27.97
CA LEU A 334 -12.05 -47.57 29.03
C LEU A 334 -13.27 -46.75 29.48
N THR A 335 -13.86 -47.13 30.60
CA THR A 335 -14.85 -46.33 31.32
C THR A 335 -14.16 -45.21 32.08
N CYS A 336 -14.46 -43.96 31.72
CA CYS A 336 -14.04 -42.79 32.50
C CYS A 336 -15.13 -42.40 33.51
N GLY A 337 -14.83 -42.50 34.80
CA GLY A 337 -15.70 -42.00 35.87
C GLY A 337 -15.40 -40.52 36.16
N MET A 338 -16.45 -39.70 36.27
CA MET A 338 -16.31 -38.30 36.68
C MET A 338 -16.22 -38.18 38.21
N HIS A 339 -15.26 -37.41 38.70
CA HIS A 339 -15.22 -36.91 40.07
C HIS A 339 -15.59 -35.43 40.09
N PHE A 340 -16.52 -35.05 40.95
CA PHE A 340 -16.92 -33.66 41.17
C PHE A 340 -16.14 -33.06 42.35
N GLY A 341 -15.48 -31.93 42.11
CA GLY A 341 -14.91 -31.06 43.14
C GLY A 341 -15.60 -29.69 43.11
N SER A 342 -15.94 -29.15 44.28
CA SER A 342 -16.78 -27.96 44.45
C SER A 342 -15.99 -26.73 44.91
N SER A 343 -16.26 -25.54 44.35
CA SER A 343 -16.39 -24.28 45.10
C SER A 343 -16.74 -23.03 44.26
N SER A 344 -17.79 -22.33 44.70
CA SER A 344 -18.15 -20.91 44.46
C SER A 344 -18.49 -20.38 43.04
N PRO A 345 -19.35 -19.32 42.92
CA PRO A 345 -19.98 -18.97 41.64
C PRO A 345 -19.85 -17.48 41.26
N SER A 346 -19.01 -17.17 40.26
CA SER A 346 -19.09 -15.88 39.55
C SER A 346 -18.39 -15.91 38.19
N GLU A 347 -19.03 -16.47 37.16
CA GLU A 347 -18.96 -16.02 35.76
C GLU A 347 -19.84 -16.90 34.86
N ALA A 348 -20.65 -16.26 34.00
CA ALA A 348 -21.59 -16.94 33.13
C ALA A 348 -20.92 -17.34 31.79
N HIS A 349 -20.20 -18.47 31.79
CA HIS A 349 -19.66 -19.03 30.55
C HIS A 349 -20.77 -19.56 29.63
N VAL A 350 -21.02 -18.85 28.52
CA VAL A 350 -21.88 -19.33 27.43
C VAL A 350 -21.14 -20.42 26.66
N PHE A 351 -21.41 -21.69 27.00
CA PHE A 351 -20.91 -22.84 26.22
C PHE A 351 -21.68 -22.98 24.89
N ILE A 352 -21.03 -22.62 23.79
CA ILE A 352 -21.52 -22.94 22.44
C ILE A 352 -21.06 -24.36 22.07
N MET A 353 -21.96 -25.35 22.16
CA MET A 353 -21.74 -26.63 21.49
C MET A 353 -21.81 -26.42 19.97
N ARG A 354 -20.67 -26.51 19.27
CA ARG A 354 -20.68 -26.69 17.81
C ARG A 354 -20.80 -28.17 17.47
N ALA A 355 -21.79 -28.51 16.65
CA ALA A 355 -21.94 -29.86 16.10
C ALA A 355 -20.75 -30.19 15.18
N ALA A 356 -20.19 -31.39 15.34
CA ALA A 356 -19.12 -31.88 14.47
C ALA A 356 -19.67 -32.24 13.08
N VAL A 357 -19.17 -31.58 12.03
CA VAL A 357 -19.46 -31.95 10.65
C VAL A 357 -18.54 -33.10 10.24
N VAL A 358 -19.08 -34.32 10.24
CA VAL A 358 -18.38 -35.50 9.74
C VAL A 358 -18.40 -35.50 8.21
N LYS A 359 -17.22 -35.35 7.58
CA LYS A 359 -17.06 -35.55 6.13
C LYS A 359 -17.23 -37.04 5.79
N PHE A 360 -18.27 -37.38 5.05
CA PHE A 360 -18.30 -38.65 4.32
C PHE A 360 -17.47 -38.53 3.04
N SER A 361 -16.60 -39.51 2.81
CA SER A 361 -15.86 -39.68 1.56
C SER A 361 -16.41 -40.89 0.78
N LYS A 362 -16.12 -40.93 -0.52
CA LYS A 362 -16.70 -41.84 -1.53
C LYS A 362 -16.85 -43.30 -1.05
N LEU A 363 -18.05 -43.86 -1.18
CA LEU A 363 -18.29 -45.29 -1.29
C LEU A 363 -19.23 -45.60 -2.45
N SER A 364 -18.95 -46.69 -3.16
CA SER A 364 -19.59 -47.09 -4.42
C SER A 364 -20.80 -48.00 -4.24
N SER A 365 -21.69 -47.96 -5.22
CA SER A 365 -22.83 -48.85 -5.51
C SER A 365 -22.87 -50.25 -4.84
N SER A 366 -23.87 -50.45 -3.97
CA SER A 366 -24.72 -51.66 -3.95
C SER A 366 -25.94 -51.46 -3.04
N SER A 367 -27.12 -51.91 -3.47
CA SER A 367 -28.39 -51.72 -2.77
C SER A 367 -28.74 -52.86 -1.80
N THR A 368 -29.04 -52.54 -0.55
CA THR A 368 -29.70 -53.47 0.40
C THR A 368 -30.74 -52.72 1.23
N VAL A 369 -31.98 -53.24 1.27
CA VAL A 369 -33.07 -52.72 2.09
C VAL A 369 -33.03 -53.38 3.47
N VAL A 370 -33.15 -52.60 4.55
CA VAL A 370 -33.37 -53.12 5.91
C VAL A 370 -34.64 -52.49 6.47
N ASN A 371 -35.52 -53.35 6.99
CA ASN A 371 -36.86 -53.02 7.45
C ASN A 371 -36.92 -53.18 8.98
N VAL A 372 -37.47 -52.22 9.71
CA VAL A 372 -37.49 -52.22 11.20
C VAL A 372 -38.89 -51.91 11.72
N GLN A 373 -39.39 -52.76 12.62
CA GLN A 373 -40.71 -52.68 13.23
C GLN A 373 -40.69 -51.86 14.56
N PRO A 374 -41.78 -51.17 14.94
CA PRO A 374 -41.85 -50.36 16.15
C PRO A 374 -42.54 -51.07 17.34
N ASN A 375 -41.94 -50.98 18.53
CA ASN A 375 -42.49 -51.18 19.89
C ASN A 375 -41.37 -50.75 20.88
N HIS A 376 -41.54 -50.04 22.00
CA HIS A 376 -42.70 -49.50 22.74
C HIS A 376 -42.37 -48.07 23.24
N VAL A 377 -43.38 -47.29 23.67
CA VAL A 377 -43.21 -45.94 24.25
C VAL A 377 -43.89 -45.81 25.62
N SER A 378 -43.15 -45.32 26.61
CA SER A 378 -43.60 -44.63 27.84
C SER A 378 -42.40 -43.87 28.46
N SER A 379 -42.51 -42.71 29.10
CA SER A 379 -43.60 -41.73 29.22
C SER A 379 -43.04 -40.36 29.67
N MET A 380 -43.42 -39.25 29.00
CA MET A 380 -43.16 -37.82 29.36
C MET A 380 -41.68 -37.37 29.40
N SER A 381 -41.30 -36.13 29.01
CA SER A 381 -42.06 -34.87 28.97
C SER A 381 -41.84 -34.00 27.71
N ARG A 382 -42.73 -33.03 27.49
CA ARG A 382 -42.98 -32.34 26.19
C ARG A 382 -42.04 -31.12 25.92
N ARG A 383 -40.72 -31.31 25.77
CA ARG A 383 -39.81 -30.23 25.28
C ARG A 383 -38.78 -30.62 24.20
N MET A 384 -38.85 -31.81 23.62
CA MET A 384 -37.98 -32.24 22.50
C MET A 384 -38.79 -32.86 21.36
N TYR A 385 -39.52 -32.03 20.60
CA TYR A 385 -40.25 -32.48 19.39
C TYR A 385 -40.35 -31.40 18.29
N ALA A 386 -39.40 -30.46 18.25
CA ALA A 386 -39.30 -29.40 17.24
C ALA A 386 -37.89 -29.30 16.61
N ALA A 387 -37.15 -30.41 16.62
CA ALA A 387 -35.95 -30.64 15.84
C ALA A 387 -35.97 -32.10 15.41
N ILE A 388 -35.53 -32.40 14.17
CA ILE A 388 -35.77 -33.67 13.45
C ILE A 388 -37.21 -33.81 12.93
N MET A 389 -37.56 -33.05 11.88
CA MET A 389 -38.52 -33.42 10.81
C MET A 389 -38.50 -32.33 9.72
N LEU A 390 -37.44 -32.28 8.88
CA LEU A 390 -37.45 -31.59 7.57
C LEU A 390 -36.19 -31.89 6.74
N THR A 391 -36.02 -33.15 6.36
CA THR A 391 -35.18 -33.56 5.22
C THR A 391 -35.86 -34.70 4.49
N GLN A 392 -36.70 -34.39 3.50
CA GLN A 392 -36.95 -35.20 2.30
C GLN A 392 -37.86 -34.47 1.30
N ALA A 393 -37.68 -34.82 0.01
CA ALA A 393 -38.47 -34.39 -1.15
C ALA A 393 -38.43 -32.90 -1.55
N VAL A 394 -37.62 -32.56 -2.57
CA VAL A 394 -38.14 -32.16 -3.89
C VAL A 394 -37.23 -32.73 -4.99
N VAL A 395 -37.82 -33.45 -5.93
CA VAL A 395 -37.32 -33.66 -7.30
C VAL A 395 -38.56 -33.56 -8.20
N ILE A 396 -38.50 -32.78 -9.29
CA ILE A 396 -39.19 -32.95 -10.60
C ILE A 396 -39.40 -31.59 -11.33
N THR A 397 -38.65 -31.46 -12.44
CA THR A 397 -38.90 -30.81 -13.76
C THR A 397 -39.44 -29.37 -13.97
N GLN A 398 -38.78 -28.74 -14.96
CA GLN A 398 -39.10 -27.61 -15.87
C GLN A 398 -40.55 -27.08 -16.06
N ALA A 399 -40.59 -25.77 -16.36
CA ALA A 399 -41.40 -25.05 -17.39
C ALA A 399 -42.59 -24.13 -16.99
N SER A 400 -42.41 -22.84 -17.33
CA SER A 400 -43.38 -21.86 -17.90
C SER A 400 -44.65 -21.36 -17.14
N THR A 401 -44.60 -20.08 -16.75
CA THR A 401 -45.59 -18.98 -16.91
C THR A 401 -46.99 -18.93 -16.23
N VAL A 402 -47.28 -17.74 -15.65
CA VAL A 402 -48.51 -16.90 -15.77
C VAL A 402 -49.52 -16.74 -14.59
N SER A 403 -49.58 -15.48 -14.11
CA SER A 403 -50.71 -14.66 -13.59
C SER A 403 -51.30 -14.77 -12.16
N CYS A 404 -51.70 -13.59 -11.67
CA CYS A 404 -52.18 -13.24 -10.32
C CYS A 404 -53.71 -13.12 -10.21
N PHE A 405 -54.26 -13.16 -9.00
CA PHE A 405 -55.52 -12.49 -8.60
C PHE A 405 -55.49 -12.15 -7.09
N PHE A 406 -56.09 -11.00 -6.71
CA PHE A 406 -56.22 -10.51 -5.33
C PHE A 406 -57.70 -10.42 -4.91
N TRP A 407 -57.99 -10.55 -3.61
CA TRP A 407 -59.22 -10.07 -2.95
C TRP A 407 -58.87 -9.53 -1.55
N LEU A 408 -59.64 -8.55 -1.06
CA LEU A 408 -59.32 -7.68 0.09
C LEU A 408 -60.51 -7.61 1.05
N VAL A 409 -60.27 -7.61 2.38
CA VAL A 409 -61.28 -7.31 3.43
C VAL A 409 -60.62 -6.55 4.62
N ASP A 410 -61.44 -5.82 5.37
CA ASP A 410 -61.14 -4.64 6.21
C ASP A 410 -60.64 -4.81 7.66
N SER A 411 -59.62 -4.01 8.01
CA SER A 411 -59.59 -2.90 9.02
C SER A 411 -59.85 -3.03 10.55
N ALA A 412 -59.02 -2.23 11.29
CA ALA A 412 -59.17 -1.61 12.63
C ALA A 412 -58.82 -2.47 13.91
N VAL A 413 -58.25 -1.96 15.03
CA VAL A 413 -58.23 -0.61 15.68
C VAL A 413 -56.93 -0.29 16.48
N VAL A 414 -56.40 0.95 16.32
CA VAL A 414 -55.71 1.93 17.25
C VAL A 414 -55.43 1.49 18.73
N ALA A 415 -54.29 1.74 19.45
CA ALA A 415 -53.55 3.00 19.79
C ALA A 415 -52.13 2.75 20.44
N PRO A 416 -51.29 3.78 20.76
CA PRO A 416 -49.81 3.64 20.90
C PRO A 416 -49.19 3.89 22.30
N TYR A 417 -47.88 3.55 22.50
CA TYR A 417 -46.94 4.24 23.41
C TYR A 417 -45.43 3.94 23.13
N THR A 418 -44.63 5.02 22.99
CA THR A 418 -43.18 5.24 23.29
C THR A 418 -42.07 4.18 23.09
N ASP A 419 -41.17 4.49 22.14
CA ASP A 419 -39.72 4.81 22.30
C ASP A 419 -38.61 3.76 22.63
N ILE A 420 -37.40 4.04 22.08
CA ILE A 420 -36.04 3.56 22.44
C ILE A 420 -35.56 2.12 22.03
N LEU A 421 -34.46 2.09 21.25
CA LEU A 421 -33.42 1.03 21.07
C LEU A 421 -33.81 -0.41 20.61
N GLN A 422 -33.42 -0.82 19.38
CA GLN A 422 -32.27 -1.74 19.12
C GLN A 422 -32.11 -2.26 17.66
N ARG A 423 -30.84 -2.22 17.21
CA ARG A 423 -30.04 -3.19 16.42
C ARG A 423 -30.69 -4.26 15.51
N ARG A 424 -30.21 -4.23 14.25
CA ARG A 424 -30.00 -5.34 13.28
C ARG A 424 -30.37 -6.77 13.77
N ILE A 425 -31.44 -7.33 13.21
CA ILE A 425 -31.65 -8.78 13.07
C ILE A 425 -32.07 -9.06 11.61
N TRP A 426 -31.60 -10.17 11.05
CA TRP A 426 -31.96 -10.63 9.70
C TRP A 426 -33.45 -11.00 9.63
N MET A 427 -34.19 -10.43 8.68
CA MET A 427 -35.55 -10.88 8.38
C MET A 427 -35.53 -11.95 7.29
N ASN A 428 -35.96 -13.16 7.64
CA ASN A 428 -36.61 -14.03 6.66
C ASN A 428 -37.90 -13.34 6.22
N VAL A 429 -38.19 -13.38 4.92
CA VAL A 429 -39.44 -12.84 4.39
C VAL A 429 -40.60 -13.75 4.82
N ALA A 430 -41.44 -13.23 5.70
CA ALA A 430 -42.81 -13.69 5.91
C ALA A 430 -43.75 -12.56 5.45
N ASP A 431 -44.85 -12.94 4.82
CA ASP A 431 -45.75 -12.03 4.09
C ASP A 431 -46.95 -11.62 4.96
N ASP A 432 -47.08 -10.33 5.26
CA ASP A 432 -48.20 -9.72 5.99
C ASP A 432 -48.65 -8.37 5.38
N GLY A 433 -49.07 -8.40 4.11
CA GLY A 433 -49.41 -7.17 3.38
C GLY A 433 -50.69 -6.42 3.83
N GLN A 434 -50.56 -5.12 4.14
CA GLN A 434 -51.42 -3.98 3.70
C GLN A 434 -50.66 -2.62 3.82
N GLY A 435 -50.69 -1.64 2.88
CA GLY A 435 -50.99 -1.73 1.43
C GLY A 435 -51.60 -0.51 0.71
N LEU A 436 -50.99 0.70 0.74
CA LEU A 436 -51.39 1.87 -0.12
C LEU A 436 -50.18 2.73 -0.55
N PRO A 437 -50.24 3.46 -1.70
CA PRO A 437 -49.05 4.04 -2.33
C PRO A 437 -48.73 5.46 -1.84
N SER A 438 -47.56 5.63 -1.23
CA SER A 438 -46.83 6.89 -1.29
C SER A 438 -46.39 7.14 -2.75
N PRO A 439 -46.22 8.41 -3.18
CA PRO A 439 -45.90 8.70 -4.58
C PRO A 439 -44.60 7.99 -4.95
N CYS A 440 -44.51 7.49 -6.18
CA CYS A 440 -43.24 7.11 -6.75
C CYS A 440 -42.33 8.34 -6.78
N SER A 441 -41.52 8.50 -5.74
CA SER A 441 -40.11 8.79 -5.95
C SER A 441 -39.62 7.72 -6.89
N VAL A 442 -39.69 8.03 -8.18
CA VAL A 442 -38.99 7.33 -9.24
C VAL A 442 -37.52 7.50 -8.88
N TRP A 443 -37.02 6.58 -8.06
CA TRP A 443 -35.62 6.23 -8.05
C TRP A 443 -35.34 5.78 -9.47
N PHE A 444 -34.83 6.72 -10.27
CA PHE A 444 -34.20 6.39 -11.53
C PHE A 444 -32.98 5.54 -11.19
N LEU A 445 -33.20 4.23 -11.09
CA LEU A 445 -32.16 3.22 -11.19
C LEU A 445 -31.64 3.24 -12.64
N SER A 446 -30.81 4.25 -12.88
CA SER A 446 -30.14 4.58 -14.14
C SER A 446 -28.75 5.11 -13.77
N ALA A 447 -27.64 4.42 -14.06
CA ALA A 447 -27.53 3.11 -14.69
C ALA A 447 -26.35 2.31 -14.11
N THR A 448 -26.49 1.00 -13.99
CA THR A 448 -25.43 0.08 -13.53
C THR A 448 -24.50 -0.35 -14.67
N ALA A 449 -23.67 0.60 -15.10
CA ALA A 449 -22.32 0.32 -15.59
C ALA A 449 -21.35 1.27 -14.88
N GLN A 450 -20.16 0.77 -14.55
CA GLN A 450 -19.18 1.42 -13.68
C GLN A 450 -17.76 0.96 -14.08
N ARG A 451 -17.44 1.12 -15.37
CA ARG A 451 -16.11 0.86 -15.95
C ARG A 451 -15.45 2.20 -16.22
N PHE A 452 -14.81 2.76 -15.21
CA PHE A 452 -14.21 4.09 -15.26
C PHE A 452 -13.01 4.09 -16.20
N VAL A 453 -13.13 4.81 -17.31
CA VAL A 453 -12.06 5.07 -18.27
C VAL A 453 -11.68 6.55 -18.23
N ARG A 454 -10.38 6.82 -18.40
CA ARG A 454 -9.86 8.16 -18.68
C ARG A 454 -9.36 8.18 -20.12
N PHE A 455 -9.73 9.21 -20.89
CA PHE A 455 -9.48 9.21 -22.32
C PHE A 455 -9.40 10.62 -22.92
N ILE A 456 -8.67 10.73 -24.03
CA ILE A 456 -8.78 11.87 -24.94
C ILE A 456 -9.92 11.56 -25.93
N ALA A 457 -10.85 12.49 -26.10
CA ALA A 457 -11.95 12.37 -27.05
C ALA A 457 -11.59 12.89 -28.45
N THR A 458 -12.48 12.71 -29.43
CA THR A 458 -12.28 13.19 -30.81
C THR A 458 -12.24 14.71 -30.95
N ASP A 459 -12.78 15.46 -29.98
CA ASP A 459 -12.66 16.93 -29.87
C ASP A 459 -11.29 17.38 -29.30
N GLY A 460 -10.44 16.44 -28.88
CA GLY A 460 -9.11 16.70 -28.34
C GLY A 460 -9.07 17.00 -26.84
N GLN A 461 -10.22 17.04 -26.15
CA GLN A 461 -10.27 17.23 -24.70
C GLN A 461 -10.13 15.90 -23.95
N GLU A 462 -9.69 15.97 -22.70
CA GLU A 462 -9.59 14.84 -21.79
C GLU A 462 -10.87 14.71 -20.96
N TYR A 463 -11.38 13.48 -20.82
CA TYR A 463 -12.56 13.15 -20.03
C TYR A 463 -12.32 11.91 -19.17
N THR A 464 -12.99 11.87 -18.02
CA THR A 464 -13.32 10.63 -17.32
C THR A 464 -14.72 10.20 -17.77
N GLY A 465 -14.97 8.90 -17.89
CA GLY A 465 -16.29 8.40 -18.28
C GLY A 465 -16.54 6.94 -17.90
N ASP A 466 -17.79 6.52 -18.00
CA ASP A 466 -18.20 5.11 -17.93
C ASP A 466 -18.20 4.51 -19.35
N ALA A 467 -17.46 3.41 -19.53
CA ALA A 467 -17.18 2.83 -20.83
C ALA A 467 -18.41 2.14 -21.46
N ILE A 468 -18.79 2.59 -22.67
CA ILE A 468 -19.80 1.92 -23.49
C ILE A 468 -19.09 0.84 -24.33
N LEU A 469 -19.27 -0.41 -23.91
CA LEU A 469 -18.68 -1.57 -24.57
C LEU A 469 -19.48 -1.99 -25.82
N PRO A 470 -18.83 -2.54 -26.87
CA PRO A 470 -19.52 -3.24 -27.95
C PRO A 470 -20.35 -4.43 -27.43
N ALA A 471 -21.41 -4.77 -28.15
CA ALA A 471 -22.23 -5.93 -27.80
C ALA A 471 -21.40 -7.24 -27.85
N GLY A 472 -21.59 -8.10 -26.84
CA GLY A 472 -20.93 -9.42 -26.78
C GLY A 472 -19.50 -9.42 -26.23
N THR A 473 -18.98 -8.29 -25.72
CA THR A 473 -17.67 -8.25 -25.06
C THR A 473 -17.72 -7.58 -23.68
N THR A 474 -16.83 -8.00 -22.79
CA THR A 474 -16.54 -7.37 -21.49
C THR A 474 -15.22 -6.59 -21.49
N ASP A 475 -14.47 -6.61 -22.60
CA ASP A 475 -13.16 -5.99 -22.75
C ASP A 475 -13.27 -4.46 -22.92
N ALA A 476 -12.76 -3.73 -21.92
CA ALA A 476 -12.73 -2.28 -21.91
C ALA A 476 -11.72 -1.65 -22.89
N ALA A 477 -10.76 -2.41 -23.44
CA ALA A 477 -9.84 -1.91 -24.48
C ALA A 477 -10.56 -1.68 -25.82
N LEU A 478 -11.68 -2.36 -26.05
CA LEU A 478 -12.50 -2.22 -27.26
C LEU A 478 -13.46 -1.03 -27.23
N THR A 479 -13.54 -0.30 -26.11
CA THR A 479 -14.37 0.90 -25.93
C THR A 479 -14.11 1.94 -27.02
N LYS A 480 -15.17 2.41 -27.67
CA LYS A 480 -15.13 3.52 -28.65
C LYS A 480 -15.94 4.74 -28.21
N GLN A 481 -16.79 4.60 -27.19
CA GLN A 481 -17.59 5.67 -26.64
C GLN A 481 -17.68 5.52 -25.13
N ALA A 482 -17.84 6.63 -24.40
CA ALA A 482 -18.07 6.61 -22.97
C ALA A 482 -19.07 7.70 -22.58
N LYS A 483 -19.89 7.43 -21.57
CA LYS A 483 -20.71 8.45 -20.90
C LYS A 483 -19.80 9.32 -20.04
N VAL A 484 -19.84 10.64 -20.21
CA VAL A 484 -18.98 11.59 -19.48
C VAL A 484 -19.33 11.55 -17.99
N ILE A 485 -18.30 11.48 -17.15
CA ILE A 485 -18.41 11.62 -15.71
C ILE A 485 -17.95 13.03 -15.31
N THR A 486 -18.81 13.72 -14.56
CA THR A 486 -18.48 14.98 -13.89
C THR A 486 -18.17 14.73 -12.41
N GLY A 487 -17.19 15.43 -11.85
CA GLY A 487 -16.72 15.24 -10.47
C GLY A 487 -15.44 14.39 -10.40
N ASP A 488 -15.24 13.67 -9.30
CA ASP A 488 -14.07 12.81 -9.10
C ASP A 488 -14.48 11.39 -8.70
N ILE A 489 -13.99 10.37 -9.41
CA ILE A 489 -14.28 8.96 -9.11
C ILE A 489 -13.64 8.49 -7.80
N LEU A 490 -12.73 9.28 -7.22
CA LEU A 490 -12.17 9.11 -5.88
C LEU A 490 -12.97 9.82 -4.77
N GLY A 491 -14.10 10.45 -5.13
CA GLY A 491 -14.99 11.20 -4.24
C GLY A 491 -16.40 11.26 -4.83
N ASP A 492 -16.99 12.45 -4.86
CA ASP A 492 -18.32 12.67 -5.45
C ASP A 492 -18.24 12.80 -6.98
N PHE A 493 -19.02 11.99 -7.68
CA PHE A 493 -19.15 12.03 -9.14
C PHE A 493 -20.58 11.75 -9.61
N GLN A 494 -20.88 12.13 -10.86
CA GLN A 494 -22.12 11.77 -11.56
C GLN A 494 -21.80 11.32 -12.99
N ILE A 495 -22.40 10.21 -13.41
CA ILE A 495 -22.43 9.78 -14.81
C ILE A 495 -23.53 10.58 -15.51
N THR A 496 -23.18 11.29 -16.57
CA THR A 496 -24.11 12.09 -17.36
C THR A 496 -24.64 11.30 -18.57
N ASP A 497 -25.63 11.85 -19.27
CA ASP A 497 -26.06 11.34 -20.58
C ASP A 497 -25.26 11.90 -21.76
N GLU A 498 -24.26 12.76 -21.53
CA GLU A 498 -23.32 13.17 -22.58
C GLU A 498 -22.42 12.00 -22.97
N VAL A 499 -22.37 11.66 -24.25
CA VAL A 499 -21.51 10.59 -24.78
C VAL A 499 -20.40 11.19 -25.64
N LYS A 500 -19.16 10.84 -25.34
CA LYS A 500 -17.96 11.22 -26.11
C LYS A 500 -17.41 10.03 -26.88
N THR A 501 -16.87 10.29 -28.07
CA THR A 501 -16.13 9.28 -28.85
C THR A 501 -14.68 9.24 -28.37
N VAL A 502 -14.24 8.05 -27.94
CA VAL A 502 -12.89 7.79 -27.42
C VAL A 502 -11.90 7.78 -28.59
N LYS A 503 -10.91 8.70 -28.55
CA LYS A 503 -9.79 8.74 -29.49
C LYS A 503 -8.57 7.99 -28.96
N THR A 504 -8.26 8.16 -27.68
CA THR A 504 -7.10 7.53 -27.02
C THR A 504 -7.43 7.22 -25.57
N LEU A 505 -7.26 5.96 -25.16
CA LEU A 505 -7.36 5.55 -23.76
C LEU A 505 -6.08 5.93 -23.01
N LEU A 506 -6.24 6.44 -21.79
CA LEU A 506 -5.15 6.81 -20.88
C LEU A 506 -5.13 5.84 -19.69
N ALA A 507 -4.11 5.96 -18.83
CA ALA A 507 -4.16 5.34 -17.50
C ALA A 507 -5.44 5.83 -16.77
N PRO A 508 -6.24 4.95 -16.15
CA PRO A 508 -7.59 5.29 -15.70
C PRO A 508 -7.63 6.25 -14.51
N LEU A 509 -6.52 6.41 -13.77
CA LEU A 509 -6.24 7.62 -12.98
C LEU A 509 -5.08 8.38 -13.61
N ALA A 510 -5.11 9.71 -13.48
CA ALA A 510 -3.95 10.54 -13.77
C ALA A 510 -2.86 10.32 -12.71
N PRO A 511 -1.57 10.36 -13.05
CA PRO A 511 -0.49 10.05 -12.10
C PRO A 511 -0.55 10.89 -10.82
N GLU A 512 -0.94 12.16 -10.90
CA GLU A 512 -1.10 13.05 -9.75
C GLU A 512 -2.27 12.70 -8.82
N LYS A 513 -3.22 11.86 -9.28
CA LYS A 513 -4.25 11.22 -8.45
C LYS A 513 -3.81 9.86 -7.90
N THR A 514 -2.81 9.21 -8.51
CA THR A 514 -2.23 7.97 -8.02
C THR A 514 -1.12 8.24 -7.03
N ARG A 515 -1.48 8.28 -5.74
CA ARG A 515 -0.59 8.74 -4.66
C ARG A 515 0.53 7.74 -4.34
N THR A 516 0.19 6.47 -4.18
CA THR A 516 1.14 5.40 -3.86
C THR A 516 0.92 4.20 -4.77
N VAL A 517 2.00 3.68 -5.37
CA VAL A 517 1.99 2.40 -6.11
C VAL A 517 2.63 1.34 -5.23
N ARG A 518 1.79 0.48 -4.64
CA ARG A 518 2.19 -0.64 -3.78
C ARG A 518 2.19 -1.92 -4.59
N CYS A 519 3.12 -2.83 -4.30
CA CYS A 519 3.26 -4.10 -5.01
C CYS A 519 3.52 -5.24 -4.01
N VAL A 520 2.97 -6.43 -4.27
CA VAL A 520 3.13 -7.62 -3.40
C VAL A 520 3.93 -8.71 -4.12
N GLY A 521 5.12 -9.02 -3.60
CA GLY A 521 5.98 -10.10 -4.10
C GLY A 521 5.52 -11.49 -3.65
N PHE A 522 5.69 -12.49 -4.52
CA PHE A 522 5.43 -13.92 -4.27
C PHE A 522 4.05 -14.27 -3.68
N ASN A 523 3.03 -13.49 -4.06
CA ASN A 523 1.66 -13.65 -3.58
C ASN A 523 0.90 -14.83 -4.23
N TYR A 524 1.55 -15.65 -5.05
CA TYR A 524 0.94 -16.81 -5.72
C TYR A 524 1.75 -18.08 -5.40
N GLU A 525 1.11 -19.10 -4.80
CA GLU A 525 1.80 -20.36 -4.44
C GLU A 525 2.51 -20.98 -5.65
N ALA A 526 1.81 -21.04 -6.78
CA ALA A 526 2.36 -21.66 -7.99
C ALA A 526 3.53 -20.86 -8.58
N HIS A 527 3.67 -19.56 -8.30
CA HIS A 527 4.79 -18.73 -8.73
C HIS A 527 5.99 -18.84 -7.77
N ALA A 528 5.74 -18.82 -6.45
CA ALA A 528 6.78 -19.10 -5.46
C ALA A 528 7.45 -20.47 -5.70
N MET A 529 6.64 -21.50 -6.00
CA MET A 529 7.13 -22.83 -6.41
C MET A 529 7.91 -22.83 -7.73
N GLU A 530 7.48 -22.05 -8.74
CA GLU A 530 8.15 -21.94 -10.06
C GLU A 530 9.57 -21.41 -9.93
N VAL A 531 9.82 -20.50 -8.99
CA VAL A 531 11.14 -19.90 -8.74
C VAL A 531 11.89 -20.51 -7.55
N ASN A 532 11.38 -21.61 -6.97
CA ASN A 532 11.94 -22.29 -5.80
C ASN A 532 12.14 -21.39 -4.57
N VAL A 533 11.19 -20.48 -4.32
CA VAL A 533 11.13 -19.61 -3.14
C VAL A 533 10.08 -20.17 -2.16
N THR A 534 10.41 -20.21 -0.87
CA THR A 534 9.45 -20.56 0.19
C THR A 534 8.30 -19.55 0.18
N ILE A 535 7.06 -20.04 0.12
CA ILE A 535 5.87 -19.18 0.23
C ILE A 535 5.95 -18.43 1.58
N PRO A 536 5.99 -17.10 1.59
CA PRO A 536 6.13 -16.35 2.83
C PRO A 536 4.83 -16.43 3.64
N SER A 537 4.89 -16.50 4.97
CA SER A 537 3.69 -16.46 5.82
C SER A 537 3.07 -15.06 5.92
N PHE A 538 3.67 -14.08 5.23
CA PHE A 538 3.35 -12.67 5.28
C PHE A 538 3.59 -12.00 3.91
N PRO A 539 2.82 -10.96 3.52
CA PRO A 539 3.05 -10.23 2.27
C PRO A 539 4.43 -9.56 2.21
N ILE A 540 5.12 -9.75 1.09
CA ILE A 540 6.37 -9.05 0.74
C ILE A 540 6.00 -7.74 0.04
N LEU A 541 5.97 -6.64 0.80
CA LEU A 541 5.64 -5.32 0.25
C LEU A 541 6.86 -4.65 -0.40
N PHE A 542 6.65 -4.12 -1.61
CA PHE A 542 7.54 -3.11 -2.20
C PHE A 542 6.72 -1.99 -2.86
N TYR A 543 7.41 -0.97 -3.35
CA TYR A 543 6.80 0.17 -4.01
C TYR A 543 7.45 0.43 -5.37
N LYS A 544 6.69 1.01 -6.29
CA LYS A 544 7.20 1.60 -7.53
C LYS A 544 6.98 3.12 -7.45
N PRO A 545 7.87 3.97 -8.01
CA PRO A 545 7.59 5.39 -8.12
C PRO A 545 6.40 5.60 -9.07
N TRP A 546 5.61 6.64 -8.84
CA TRP A 546 4.48 7.00 -9.70
C TRP A 546 4.87 7.24 -11.17
N THR A 547 6.14 7.58 -11.46
CA THR A 547 6.66 7.73 -12.83
C THR A 547 6.77 6.39 -13.58
N ALA A 548 6.76 5.25 -12.88
CA ALA A 548 6.64 3.94 -13.49
C ALA A 548 5.25 3.73 -14.15
N LEU A 549 4.21 4.47 -13.74
CA LEU A 549 2.87 4.30 -14.29
C LEU A 549 2.82 4.68 -15.77
N ALA A 550 2.22 3.80 -16.57
CA ALA A 550 2.02 4.00 -18.01
C ALA A 550 0.54 3.82 -18.41
N PRO A 551 0.13 4.43 -19.53
CA PRO A 551 -1.18 4.16 -20.13
C PRO A 551 -1.32 2.68 -20.54
N PRO A 552 -2.55 2.16 -20.68
CA PRO A 552 -2.82 0.77 -21.05
C PRO A 552 -2.38 0.41 -22.47
N ILE A 553 -2.13 1.41 -23.33
CA ILE A 553 -1.71 1.26 -24.71
C ILE A 553 -0.56 2.23 -24.94
N GLY A 554 0.64 1.71 -25.20
CA GLY A 554 1.83 2.52 -25.46
C GLY A 554 3.11 1.67 -25.43
N PRO A 555 4.26 2.26 -25.81
CA PRO A 555 5.55 1.60 -25.67
C PRO A 555 5.98 1.54 -24.20
N VAL A 556 6.45 0.37 -23.75
CA VAL A 556 7.24 0.24 -22.52
C VAL A 556 8.71 0.47 -22.88
N PRO A 557 9.39 1.48 -22.33
CA PRO A 557 10.76 1.78 -22.72
C PRO A 557 11.74 0.79 -22.08
N ILE A 558 12.59 0.15 -22.90
CA ILE A 558 13.78 -0.55 -22.39
C ILE A 558 14.86 0.51 -22.19
N THR A 559 15.24 0.77 -20.94
CA THR A 559 16.05 1.93 -20.56
C THR A 559 17.54 1.70 -20.83
N LYS A 560 18.15 2.56 -21.67
CA LYS A 560 19.56 2.42 -22.09
C LYS A 560 20.55 2.36 -20.92
N GLY A 561 20.31 3.09 -19.83
CA GLY A 561 21.18 3.05 -18.65
C GLY A 561 21.28 1.65 -18.05
N TYR A 562 20.14 0.93 -17.96
CA TYR A 562 20.08 -0.43 -17.44
C TYR A 562 20.81 -1.45 -18.34
N GLN A 563 20.88 -1.16 -19.64
CA GLN A 563 21.56 -2.00 -20.65
C GLN A 563 23.07 -1.75 -20.73
N ASN A 564 23.54 -0.54 -20.41
CA ASN A 564 24.92 -0.12 -20.65
C ASN A 564 25.90 -0.46 -19.50
N GLN A 565 25.42 -0.89 -18.33
CA GLN A 565 26.26 -1.01 -17.13
C GLN A 565 26.77 -2.42 -16.82
N THR A 566 26.40 -3.46 -17.60
CA THR A 566 26.68 -4.86 -17.22
C THR A 566 26.79 -5.80 -18.43
N ASN A 567 27.38 -6.99 -18.21
CA ASN A 567 27.47 -8.10 -19.18
C ASN A 567 26.12 -8.83 -19.41
N PHE A 568 24.97 -8.19 -19.17
CA PHE A 568 23.67 -8.84 -19.29
C PHE A 568 23.13 -8.83 -20.71
N THR A 569 22.75 -10.01 -21.20
CA THR A 569 21.62 -10.10 -22.15
C THR A 569 20.36 -9.55 -21.48
N SER A 570 19.51 -8.85 -22.24
CA SER A 570 18.19 -8.35 -21.76
C SER A 570 17.51 -9.39 -20.88
N SER A 571 17.15 -9.02 -19.65
CA SER A 571 16.39 -9.87 -18.72
C SER A 571 15.05 -9.23 -18.33
N MET A 572 14.45 -8.56 -19.31
CA MET A 572 13.10 -8.01 -19.25
C MET A 572 12.09 -9.16 -19.23
N ASP A 573 11.26 -9.21 -18.19
CA ASP A 573 10.26 -10.23 -17.94
C ASP A 573 8.85 -9.60 -17.91
N TYR A 574 7.83 -10.43 -18.04
CA TYR A 574 6.43 -10.01 -17.94
C TYR A 574 5.74 -10.57 -16.69
N GLU A 575 4.88 -9.76 -16.08
CA GLU A 575 4.10 -10.13 -14.90
C GLU A 575 2.72 -9.47 -15.00
N THR A 576 1.66 -10.26 -15.16
CA THR A 576 0.28 -9.75 -15.17
C THR A 576 -0.31 -9.80 -13.78
N GLU A 577 -0.86 -8.69 -13.33
CA GLU A 577 -1.39 -8.55 -11.98
C GLU A 577 -2.82 -8.00 -11.97
N LEU A 578 -3.55 -8.28 -10.88
CA LEU A 578 -4.72 -7.52 -10.55
C LEU A 578 -4.27 -6.24 -9.84
N VAL A 579 -4.81 -5.09 -10.23
CA VAL A 579 -4.58 -3.81 -9.55
C VAL A 579 -5.83 -3.45 -8.77
N VAL A 580 -5.73 -3.45 -7.44
CA VAL A 580 -6.78 -2.97 -6.54
C VAL A 580 -6.65 -1.45 -6.42
N VAL A 581 -7.74 -0.71 -6.60
CA VAL A 581 -7.78 0.74 -6.44
C VAL A 581 -8.55 1.13 -5.18
N ILE A 582 -7.90 1.89 -4.30
CA ILE A 582 -8.53 2.37 -3.06
C ILE A 582 -9.43 3.57 -3.37
N GLY A 583 -10.68 3.49 -2.91
CA GLY A 583 -11.70 4.55 -3.03
C GLY A 583 -12.02 5.28 -1.74
N LYS A 584 -11.69 4.71 -0.56
CA LYS A 584 -11.92 5.33 0.76
C LYS A 584 -10.71 5.15 1.66
N LYS A 585 -10.40 6.16 2.48
CA LYS A 585 -9.30 6.09 3.47
C LYS A 585 -9.43 4.83 4.33
N ALA A 586 -8.37 4.03 4.41
CA ALA A 586 -8.27 2.86 5.29
C ALA A 586 -7.03 2.99 6.19
N PHE A 587 -7.16 2.63 7.47
CA PHE A 587 -6.05 2.58 8.43
C PHE A 587 -6.48 1.65 9.57
N ASN A 588 -5.69 0.60 9.87
CA ASN A 588 -6.02 -0.38 10.92
C ASN A 588 -7.50 -0.84 10.88
N ILE A 589 -8.01 -1.22 9.71
CA ILE A 589 -9.36 -1.79 9.53
C ILE A 589 -9.34 -3.34 9.66
N THR A 590 -10.50 -3.98 9.61
CA THR A 590 -10.67 -5.46 9.66
C THR A 590 -11.01 -6.06 8.29
N GLU A 591 -10.75 -7.37 8.09
CA GLU A 591 -10.86 -8.02 6.77
C GLU A 591 -12.30 -8.01 6.23
N ASP A 592 -13.28 -8.13 7.11
CA ASP A 592 -14.72 -8.13 6.77
C ASP A 592 -15.21 -6.80 6.19
N VAL A 593 -14.49 -5.70 6.42
CA VAL A 593 -14.79 -4.37 5.83
C VAL A 593 -13.75 -3.94 4.78
N ALA A 594 -12.69 -4.70 4.53
CA ALA A 594 -11.59 -4.26 3.67
C ALA A 594 -12.03 -3.94 2.23
N LEU A 595 -13.00 -4.68 1.69
CA LEU A 595 -13.55 -4.43 0.36
C LEU A 595 -14.45 -3.19 0.28
N ASP A 596 -15.01 -2.69 1.40
CA ASP A 596 -15.81 -1.46 1.42
C ASP A 596 -14.96 -0.22 1.10
N HIS A 597 -13.64 -0.32 1.20
CA HIS A 597 -12.66 0.73 0.88
C HIS A 597 -12.14 0.66 -0.56
N VAL A 598 -12.47 -0.38 -1.33
CA VAL A 598 -12.04 -0.57 -2.72
C VAL A 598 -13.02 0.09 -3.68
N LEU A 599 -12.51 0.92 -4.60
CA LEU A 599 -13.30 1.51 -5.69
C LEU A 599 -13.60 0.46 -6.77
N GLY A 600 -12.58 -0.32 -7.12
CA GLY A 600 -12.64 -1.33 -8.18
C GLY A 600 -11.27 -1.89 -8.51
N TYR A 601 -11.20 -2.59 -9.65
CA TYR A 601 -10.04 -3.36 -10.08
C TYR A 601 -9.66 -3.03 -11.53
N ALA A 602 -8.37 -3.04 -11.83
CA ALA A 602 -7.82 -2.85 -13.17
C ALA A 602 -6.80 -3.96 -13.49
N ALA A 603 -6.49 -4.17 -14.77
CA ALA A 603 -5.37 -5.04 -15.14
C ALA A 603 -4.07 -4.25 -15.00
N GLY A 604 -3.04 -4.87 -14.43
CA GLY A 604 -1.70 -4.30 -14.31
C GLY A 604 -0.67 -5.13 -15.03
N TYR A 605 0.35 -4.47 -15.54
CA TYR A 605 1.54 -5.07 -16.09
C TYR A 605 2.76 -4.63 -15.26
N ASP A 606 3.25 -5.50 -14.38
CA ASP A 606 4.43 -5.21 -13.56
C ASP A 606 5.71 -5.61 -14.33
N VAL A 607 6.34 -4.64 -15.00
CA VAL A 607 7.53 -4.91 -15.79
C VAL A 607 8.74 -5.07 -14.87
N SER A 608 9.46 -6.18 -15.05
CA SER A 608 10.61 -6.57 -14.23
C SER A 608 11.88 -6.74 -15.07
N HIS A 609 12.99 -6.14 -14.66
CA HIS A 609 14.32 -6.45 -15.19
C HIS A 609 15.08 -7.31 -14.18
N ARG A 610 15.18 -8.62 -14.41
CA ARG A 610 15.66 -9.58 -13.39
C ARG A 610 17.10 -9.33 -12.93
N GLY A 611 18.00 -8.95 -13.85
CA GLY A 611 19.38 -8.54 -13.52
C GLY A 611 19.51 -7.27 -12.67
N TRP A 612 18.46 -6.46 -12.55
CA TRP A 612 18.43 -5.29 -11.66
C TRP A 612 17.59 -5.53 -10.39
N GLN A 613 16.78 -6.59 -10.39
CA GLN A 613 15.88 -6.98 -9.30
C GLN A 613 16.50 -8.00 -8.34
N ILE A 614 17.28 -8.97 -8.85
CA ILE A 614 17.66 -10.19 -8.10
C ILE A 614 19.17 -10.39 -8.05
N ASP A 615 19.88 -10.22 -9.17
CA ASP A 615 21.30 -10.55 -9.27
C ASP A 615 22.01 -9.57 -10.22
N ARG A 616 22.96 -8.77 -9.69
CA ARG A 616 23.79 -7.83 -10.47
C ARG A 616 25.14 -8.42 -10.93
N GLY A 617 25.16 -9.71 -11.26
CA GLY A 617 26.29 -10.35 -11.96
C GLY A 617 27.16 -11.20 -11.04
N GLY A 618 26.55 -11.85 -10.07
CA GLY A 618 27.16 -12.56 -8.94
C GLY A 618 26.63 -12.06 -7.59
N GLU A 619 26.15 -10.82 -7.53
CA GLU A 619 25.79 -10.13 -6.29
C GLU A 619 24.27 -10.04 -6.06
N PRO A 620 23.74 -10.75 -5.04
CA PRO A 620 22.32 -10.72 -4.69
C PRO A 620 21.82 -9.32 -4.38
N GLN A 621 20.74 -8.91 -5.04
CA GLN A 621 20.10 -7.63 -4.79
C GLN A 621 19.06 -7.74 -3.67
N PRO A 622 19.23 -7.03 -2.55
CA PRO A 622 18.29 -7.15 -1.44
C PRO A 622 16.98 -6.43 -1.72
N GLN A 623 16.88 -5.41 -2.59
CA GLN A 623 15.65 -4.63 -2.79
C GLN A 623 15.24 -4.57 -4.27
N TYR A 624 13.95 -4.77 -4.57
CA TYR A 624 13.45 -4.89 -5.95
C TYR A 624 13.32 -3.56 -6.69
N SER A 625 13.36 -2.44 -5.96
CA SER A 625 13.02 -1.09 -6.43
C SER A 625 13.70 -0.67 -7.73
N MET A 626 15.00 -0.98 -7.91
CA MET A 626 15.70 -0.66 -9.15
C MET A 626 15.19 -1.50 -10.33
N GLY A 627 15.11 -2.82 -10.19
CA GLY A 627 14.60 -3.72 -11.23
C GLY A 627 13.11 -3.62 -11.54
N LYS A 628 12.37 -2.77 -10.81
CA LYS A 628 10.93 -2.53 -10.94
C LYS A 628 10.58 -1.07 -11.24
N GLY A 629 11.45 -0.12 -10.95
CA GLY A 629 11.06 1.28 -10.73
C GLY A 629 11.16 2.23 -11.93
N ALA A 630 11.66 1.79 -13.08
CA ALA A 630 11.90 2.67 -14.22
C ALA A 630 10.61 3.24 -14.83
N ASP A 631 10.74 4.38 -15.54
CA ASP A 631 9.61 5.11 -16.08
C ASP A 631 8.81 4.26 -17.09
N GLY A 632 7.50 4.19 -16.91
CA GLY A 632 6.60 3.38 -17.75
C GLY A 632 6.63 1.85 -17.52
N TRP A 633 7.29 1.35 -16.47
CA TRP A 633 7.34 -0.09 -16.12
C TRP A 633 6.15 -0.59 -15.28
N ALA A 634 5.07 0.18 -15.21
CA ALA A 634 3.79 -0.16 -14.59
C ALA A 634 2.58 0.25 -15.48
N PRO A 635 2.44 -0.24 -16.73
CA PRO A 635 1.21 -0.03 -17.50
C PRO A 635 -0.01 -0.64 -16.81
N TRP A 636 -1.14 0.07 -16.85
CA TRP A 636 -2.38 -0.43 -16.23
C TRP A 636 -3.66 0.14 -16.87
N GLY A 637 -4.77 -0.54 -16.59
CA GLY A 637 -6.11 -0.19 -17.08
C GLY A 637 -6.64 -1.24 -18.07
N PRO A 638 -7.34 -0.84 -19.15
CA PRO A 638 -7.69 0.53 -19.52
C PRO A 638 -8.80 1.15 -18.67
N ALA A 639 -9.48 0.36 -17.84
CA ALA A 639 -10.56 0.81 -16.98
C ALA A 639 -10.35 0.35 -15.53
N ILE A 640 -10.90 1.11 -14.58
CA ILE A 640 -11.20 0.62 -13.24
C ILE A 640 -12.62 0.07 -13.27
N VAL A 641 -12.74 -1.23 -13.07
CA VAL A 641 -14.02 -1.95 -13.03
C VAL A 641 -14.50 -1.99 -11.58
N SER A 642 -15.61 -1.32 -11.30
CA SER A 642 -16.14 -1.19 -9.94
C SER A 642 -16.43 -2.53 -9.25
N THR A 643 -16.33 -2.54 -7.92
CA THR A 643 -16.81 -3.62 -7.03
C THR A 643 -18.29 -3.99 -7.22
N SER A 644 -19.10 -3.11 -7.81
CA SER A 644 -20.48 -3.40 -8.23
C SER A 644 -20.60 -4.36 -9.43
N ILE A 645 -19.52 -4.51 -10.22
CA ILE A 645 -19.42 -5.45 -11.35
C ILE A 645 -18.57 -6.66 -10.95
N ILE A 646 -17.45 -6.44 -10.25
CA ILE A 646 -16.59 -7.50 -9.72
C ILE A 646 -16.86 -7.62 -8.22
N THR A 647 -17.90 -8.37 -7.87
CA THR A 647 -18.31 -8.60 -6.49
C THR A 647 -17.44 -9.63 -5.77
N ASP A 648 -16.78 -10.51 -6.52
CA ASP A 648 -15.80 -11.48 -6.02
C ASP A 648 -14.51 -11.41 -6.86
N PRO A 649 -13.49 -10.64 -6.44
CA PRO A 649 -12.21 -10.58 -7.15
C PRO A 649 -11.43 -11.91 -7.08
N GLN A 650 -11.74 -12.80 -6.14
CA GLN A 650 -11.08 -14.11 -6.03
C GLN A 650 -11.49 -15.05 -7.18
N ASN A 651 -12.52 -14.72 -7.96
CA ASN A 651 -13.02 -15.55 -9.06
C ASN A 651 -12.64 -15.03 -10.47
N LEU A 652 -11.50 -14.33 -10.56
CA LEU A 652 -10.92 -13.85 -11.82
C LEU A 652 -9.91 -14.86 -12.40
N ASN A 653 -9.69 -14.82 -13.71
CA ASN A 653 -8.51 -15.41 -14.35
C ASN A 653 -7.62 -14.28 -14.86
N LEU A 654 -6.32 -14.32 -14.54
CA LEU A 654 -5.28 -13.47 -15.10
C LEU A 654 -4.64 -14.15 -16.31
N TRP A 655 -4.25 -13.36 -17.32
CA TRP A 655 -3.59 -13.88 -18.51
C TRP A 655 -2.58 -12.90 -19.13
N THR A 656 -1.57 -13.45 -19.79
CA THR A 656 -0.53 -12.71 -20.51
C THR A 656 -0.30 -13.36 -21.87
N LYS A 657 -0.20 -12.56 -22.93
CA LYS A 657 0.33 -12.98 -24.22
C LYS A 657 1.59 -12.19 -24.58
N VAL A 658 2.49 -12.82 -25.31
CA VAL A 658 3.62 -12.16 -25.99
C VAL A 658 3.53 -12.51 -27.47
N ASN A 659 3.48 -11.48 -28.34
CA ASN A 659 3.29 -11.61 -29.79
C ASN A 659 2.08 -12.50 -30.16
N GLY A 660 0.97 -12.36 -29.40
CA GLY A 660 -0.25 -13.16 -29.54
C GLY A 660 -0.17 -14.59 -28.97
N VAL A 661 1.01 -15.08 -28.57
CA VAL A 661 1.17 -16.40 -27.94
C VAL A 661 0.84 -16.32 -26.45
N MET A 662 -0.05 -17.18 -25.96
CA MET A 662 -0.43 -17.22 -24.55
C MET A 662 0.71 -17.75 -23.68
N MET A 663 1.20 -16.93 -22.75
CA MET A 663 2.34 -17.21 -21.88
C MET A 663 1.93 -17.52 -20.43
N GLN A 664 0.92 -16.80 -19.91
CA GLN A 664 0.31 -17.04 -18.60
C GLN A 664 -1.20 -17.13 -18.77
N LYS A 665 -1.84 -18.10 -18.09
CA LYS A 665 -3.30 -18.16 -17.93
C LYS A 665 -3.62 -18.92 -16.65
N ARG A 666 -4.04 -18.23 -15.59
CA ARG A 666 -4.24 -18.80 -14.26
C ARG A 666 -5.48 -18.19 -13.60
N HIS A 667 -6.20 -19.01 -12.84
CA HIS A 667 -7.24 -18.53 -11.92
C HIS A 667 -6.57 -17.85 -10.72
N TYR A 668 -7.17 -16.77 -10.23
CA TYR A 668 -6.73 -16.01 -9.05
C TYR A 668 -7.03 -16.74 -7.72
N GLY A 669 -7.84 -17.82 -7.79
CA GLY A 669 -8.60 -18.43 -6.70
C GLY A 669 -7.99 -18.54 -5.31
N LYS A 670 -8.67 -17.93 -4.35
CA LYS A 670 -8.91 -18.25 -2.90
C LYS A 670 -7.75 -18.64 -1.98
N TYR A 671 -6.59 -19.09 -2.46
CA TYR A 671 -5.46 -19.56 -1.65
C TYR A 671 -4.24 -18.64 -1.71
N ASP A 672 -4.30 -17.59 -2.52
CA ASP A 672 -3.24 -16.61 -2.75
C ASP A 672 -3.38 -15.36 -1.84
N PHE A 673 -4.40 -15.32 -0.96
CA PHE A 673 -4.62 -14.25 0.03
C PHE A 673 -5.15 -14.76 1.39
N GLN A 674 -5.08 -16.06 1.66
CA GLN A 674 -5.62 -16.67 2.91
C GLN A 674 -4.68 -17.76 3.48
N ARG A 675 -3.48 -17.36 3.89
CA ARG A 675 -2.53 -18.21 4.62
C ARG A 675 -1.98 -17.45 5.84
N GLY A 676 -2.20 -17.99 7.04
CA GLY A 676 -1.80 -17.39 8.31
C GLY A 676 -2.88 -16.57 9.03
N GLU A 677 -2.62 -16.20 10.28
CA GLU A 677 -3.53 -15.45 11.19
C GLU A 677 -3.95 -14.06 10.67
N TYR A 678 -3.21 -13.53 9.70
CA TYR A 678 -3.32 -12.14 9.22
C TYR A 678 -3.24 -12.04 7.69
N GLY A 679 -3.35 -13.15 6.95
CA GLY A 679 -2.86 -13.29 5.57
C GLY A 679 -3.60 -12.50 4.47
N SER A 680 -4.52 -11.61 4.82
CA SER A 680 -5.32 -10.83 3.86
C SER A 680 -4.71 -9.44 3.57
N LEU A 681 -5.40 -8.67 2.72
CA LEU A 681 -5.08 -7.27 2.38
C LEU A 681 -4.74 -6.40 3.60
N LEU A 682 -5.27 -6.77 4.77
CA LEU A 682 -5.06 -6.16 6.08
C LEU A 682 -3.61 -5.84 6.44
N GLN A 683 -2.65 -6.69 6.09
CA GLN A 683 -1.26 -6.45 6.50
C GLN A 683 -0.62 -5.29 5.75
N VAL A 684 -1.14 -4.91 4.58
CA VAL A 684 -0.76 -3.65 3.90
C VAL A 684 -1.33 -2.42 4.65
N LEU A 685 -2.27 -2.61 5.57
CA LEU A 685 -3.01 -1.57 6.32
C LEU A 685 -2.55 -1.39 7.77
N MET A 686 -1.61 -2.23 8.25
CA MET A 686 -1.13 -2.18 9.63
C MET A 686 -0.20 -1.00 9.84
N GLY A 687 -0.69 0.03 10.55
CA GLY A 687 0.07 1.26 10.82
C GLY A 687 0.46 2.10 9.60
N ILE A 688 -0.10 1.78 8.43
CA ILE A 688 0.07 2.53 7.19
C ILE A 688 -1.32 2.96 6.70
N THR A 689 -1.55 4.27 6.53
CA THR A 689 -2.79 4.74 5.92
C THR A 689 -2.77 4.47 4.42
N LEU A 690 -3.86 3.89 3.92
CA LEU A 690 -4.22 3.96 2.50
C LEU A 690 -5.23 5.09 2.26
N LEU A 691 -5.06 5.81 1.15
CA LEU A 691 -5.91 6.93 0.76
C LEU A 691 -6.57 6.68 -0.61
N PRO A 692 -7.69 7.36 -0.91
CA PRO A 692 -8.29 7.31 -2.24
C PRO A 692 -7.26 7.64 -3.33
N GLY A 693 -7.14 6.76 -4.32
CA GLY A 693 -6.15 6.85 -5.39
C GLY A 693 -4.85 6.09 -5.14
N ASP A 694 -4.61 5.54 -3.95
CA ASP A 694 -3.59 4.49 -3.78
C ASP A 694 -3.98 3.24 -4.58
N ILE A 695 -2.99 2.57 -5.17
CA ILE A 695 -3.18 1.34 -5.93
C ILE A 695 -2.25 0.23 -5.43
N ILE A 696 -2.74 -1.01 -5.50
CA ILE A 696 -2.03 -2.21 -5.06
C ILE A 696 -1.99 -3.22 -6.21
N TYR A 697 -0.79 -3.44 -6.73
CA TYR A 697 -0.38 -4.54 -7.60
C TYR A 697 -0.26 -5.82 -6.74
N THR A 698 -1.11 -6.81 -6.99
CA THR A 698 -1.32 -7.96 -6.08
C THR A 698 -0.36 -9.13 -6.28
N GLY A 699 0.68 -8.99 -7.10
CA GLY A 699 1.55 -10.08 -7.54
C GLY A 699 1.08 -10.73 -8.84
N THR A 700 1.96 -11.55 -9.43
CA THR A 700 1.73 -12.30 -10.66
C THR A 700 1.61 -13.81 -10.42
N PRO A 701 0.76 -14.51 -11.19
CA PRO A 701 0.74 -15.96 -11.21
C PRO A 701 1.95 -16.55 -11.97
N SER A 702 2.14 -17.87 -11.91
CA SER A 702 3.25 -18.53 -12.61
C SER A 702 3.16 -18.51 -14.14
N GLY A 703 4.32 -18.66 -14.78
CA GLY A 703 4.52 -18.63 -16.23
C GLY A 703 5.45 -17.51 -16.71
N VAL A 704 6.05 -16.74 -15.78
CA VAL A 704 7.08 -15.73 -16.03
C VAL A 704 8.37 -16.36 -16.60
N GLN A 705 9.35 -15.59 -17.04
CA GLN A 705 10.60 -16.15 -17.59
C GLN A 705 11.63 -16.53 -16.52
N LEU A 706 11.60 -15.86 -15.37
CA LEU A 706 12.38 -16.22 -14.18
C LEU A 706 12.18 -17.70 -13.79
N GLY A 707 13.26 -18.38 -13.40
CA GLY A 707 13.26 -19.80 -12.99
C GLY A 707 13.31 -20.82 -14.14
N LYS A 708 13.07 -20.41 -15.39
CA LYS A 708 13.18 -21.31 -16.55
C LYS A 708 14.64 -21.57 -16.93
N ALA A 709 14.94 -22.80 -17.37
CA ALA A 709 16.28 -23.18 -17.82
C ALA A 709 16.76 -22.46 -19.10
N ASN A 710 15.82 -22.07 -19.98
CA ASN A 710 16.08 -21.33 -21.21
C ASN A 710 15.08 -20.17 -21.32
N PRO A 711 15.25 -19.08 -20.55
CA PRO A 711 14.30 -17.98 -20.53
C PRO A 711 14.25 -17.26 -21.89
N GLN A 712 13.04 -16.90 -22.31
CA GLN A 712 12.76 -16.10 -23.50
C GLN A 712 12.41 -14.69 -23.06
N TRP A 713 13.43 -13.90 -22.75
CA TRP A 713 13.29 -12.52 -22.29
C TRP A 713 12.70 -11.62 -23.37
N LEU A 714 12.01 -10.56 -22.95
CA LEU A 714 11.46 -9.55 -23.84
C LEU A 714 12.57 -8.74 -24.52
N THR A 715 12.29 -8.39 -25.77
CA THR A 715 13.16 -7.65 -26.67
C THR A 715 12.43 -6.48 -27.32
N ASN A 716 13.18 -5.57 -27.94
CA ASN A 716 12.60 -4.41 -28.60
C ASN A 716 11.76 -4.82 -29.82
N GLY A 717 10.45 -4.58 -29.75
CA GLY A 717 9.47 -4.92 -30.79
C GLY A 717 8.46 -5.99 -30.36
N ASP A 718 8.68 -6.66 -29.24
CA ASP A 718 7.70 -7.59 -28.67
C ASP A 718 6.44 -6.86 -28.20
N VAL A 719 5.27 -7.43 -28.51
CA VAL A 719 3.96 -6.93 -28.06
C VAL A 719 3.48 -7.79 -26.89
N VAL A 720 3.31 -7.17 -25.73
CA VAL A 720 2.75 -7.82 -24.53
C VAL A 720 1.30 -7.38 -24.34
N GLU A 721 0.40 -8.35 -24.24
CA GLU A 721 -1.00 -8.13 -23.87
C GLU A 721 -1.26 -8.73 -22.49
N VAL A 722 -1.88 -7.99 -21.59
CA VAL A 722 -2.25 -8.44 -20.23
C VAL A 722 -3.75 -8.25 -20.01
N GLY A 723 -4.34 -9.04 -19.12
CA GLY A 723 -5.72 -8.79 -18.71
C GLY A 723 -6.29 -9.79 -17.72
N PHE A 724 -7.57 -9.60 -17.41
CA PHE A 724 -8.36 -10.55 -16.63
C PHE A 724 -9.77 -10.77 -17.20
N PHE A 725 -10.43 -11.86 -16.78
CA PHE A 725 -11.85 -12.10 -17.03
C PHE A 725 -12.49 -12.93 -15.90
N LEU A 726 -13.81 -12.78 -15.71
CA LEU A 726 -14.58 -13.57 -14.74
C LEU A 726 -14.59 -15.06 -15.15
N TYR A 727 -14.35 -15.96 -14.20
CA TYR A 727 -14.22 -17.40 -14.44
C TYR A 727 -15.43 -18.03 -15.16
N GLU A 728 -16.65 -17.58 -14.85
CA GLU A 728 -17.89 -18.13 -15.40
C GLU A 728 -18.20 -17.68 -16.83
N CYS A 729 -17.48 -16.68 -17.38
CA CYS A 729 -17.71 -16.17 -18.73
C CYS A 729 -17.14 -17.05 -19.86
N PHE A 730 -16.70 -18.29 -19.56
CA PHE A 730 -16.14 -19.21 -20.54
C PHE A 730 -16.91 -20.54 -20.62
N ILE A 731 -18.20 -20.46 -20.96
CA ILE A 731 -18.87 -21.57 -21.63
C ILE A 731 -18.45 -21.51 -23.11
N PRO A 732 -17.71 -22.49 -23.64
CA PRO A 732 -17.43 -22.54 -25.08
C PRO A 732 -18.74 -22.80 -25.83
N PHE A 733 -19.07 -21.91 -26.77
CA PHE A 733 -20.07 -22.12 -27.81
C PHE A 733 -19.40 -22.70 -29.07
#